data_AF-M2WUV5-F1
#
_entry.id   AF-M2WUV5-F1
#
_cell.length_a   1.000
_cell.length_b   1.000
_cell.length_c   1.000
_cell.angle_alpha   90.00
_cell.angle_beta   90.00
_cell.angle_gamma   90.00
#
_symmetry.space_group_name_H-M   'P 1'
#
loop_
_entity.id
_entity.type
_entity.pdbx_description
1 polymer ?
#
loop_
_entity_poly.entity_id
_entity_poly.type
_entity_poly.pdbx_seq_one_letter_code
_entity_poly.pdbx_strand_id
1 'polypeptide(L)'
;MSPATTTPDRIAATRMGHAVANDPQFTLPTRARKLPGLVEVPLPSGYLVEGAATRQVFSGKASVTLLPRVLGLLDGNRTYAEIAATVGIGEADVVTIVSLLYTRGLVEEGLDPAVPAEPVPLWLTRHIDSSRVHRSGHRAWRELRSARVAVVAPPDLATELTELLVANSVTTEAVPVRTEDRLDAGFIPDDTTLVIGLTGEVRTPTWLSDLDRLVDKRGGAWLRAAVTGGLLELGPRFDARVGLTLARWELGALSAPETEVEPGVAADAVRSAALAVLATEITNVVSRMGSGESLSTALHIDLNTGETTELAVAPGPIATLPQHDGRTHSLAITFDEMVRFPPKDQASPKGHLMHYVPANTAKQYDHKIYSPSARLPLPKVNVVDLAALATAAAPVEIDRLVLAVRTAFGLQPGGADRGDRHVHRYHATGGNLGSPQAYLAIRDVGGLPAGWWHYDPFTHELVAVAPFDDESTNWLDSAAPGAPAVVVSAGALSRVAAKYGPFAARVIHMDAGVSLHQLGETCRLVGLSAQRIGKVRFEDVARLLGLDPAKDPVTEIVRIDPANDAPAAQAGTGCAFTTNARVDSGLEFLVSRPIGSREEVMTEFVRELQEQPAPPALGRLGGASWSPAAYAVALANRHGGRVYGPGEIDGEELADLLRRADRAGSLGWSEPGTGRLGYLVLAQRVTGLAPGFHRFDPAGGFSEVAELPTDHPVDQMVLQAEFADAAAIGVVVGRTPHAVHELGAHGYRILLARGSAAVNEVWLGALAAGREACGFAGLIPHALTAHGRLDLREQVPLFTFAIGTVPYSGFH
;
A
#
# COMPACT_ATOMS: atom_id res chain seq x y z
N MET A 1 -34.60 -13.42 9.74
CA MET A 1 -33.66 -13.83 10.80
C MET A 1 -33.04 -12.56 11.35
N SER A 2 -33.31 -12.22 12.62
CA SER A 2 -32.70 -11.05 13.27
C SER A 2 -31.17 -11.19 13.31
N PRO A 3 -30.40 -10.11 13.09
CA PRO A 3 -28.96 -10.18 13.19
C PRO A 3 -28.60 -10.36 14.66
N ALA A 4 -28.11 -11.55 15.01
CA ALA A 4 -27.43 -11.76 16.27
C ALA A 4 -26.28 -10.75 16.34
N THR A 5 -26.27 -9.95 17.41
CA THR A 5 -25.18 -9.07 17.80
C THR A 5 -23.92 -9.90 18.06
N THR A 6 -23.16 -10.20 17.01
CA THR A 6 -21.82 -10.77 17.13
C THR A 6 -20.83 -9.63 17.30
N THR A 7 -20.17 -9.57 18.45
CA THR A 7 -19.06 -8.66 18.74
C THR A 7 -17.95 -8.88 17.69
N PRO A 8 -17.59 -7.89 16.85
CA PRO A 8 -16.78 -8.10 15.64
C PRO A 8 -15.30 -8.54 15.82
N ASP A 9 -14.77 -8.58 17.05
CA ASP A 9 -13.32 -8.61 17.30
C ASP A 9 -12.72 -9.96 17.75
N ARG A 10 -13.51 -11.04 17.81
CA ARG A 10 -13.00 -12.32 18.35
C ARG A 10 -12.35 -13.17 17.26
N ILE A 11 -11.05 -13.44 17.40
CA ILE A 11 -10.34 -14.46 16.60
C ILE A 11 -10.42 -15.82 17.29
N ALA A 12 -10.94 -16.83 16.59
CA ALA A 12 -10.90 -18.20 17.08
C ALA A 12 -9.48 -18.76 17.08
N ALA A 13 -9.10 -19.47 18.15
CA ALA A 13 -7.76 -20.05 18.29
C ALA A 13 -7.41 -21.00 17.14
N THR A 14 -8.36 -21.85 16.73
CA THR A 14 -8.19 -22.80 15.62
C THR A 14 -7.87 -22.12 14.29
N ARG A 15 -8.45 -20.94 14.03
CA ARG A 15 -8.15 -20.16 12.82
C ARG A 15 -6.69 -19.67 12.82
N MET A 16 -6.21 -19.16 13.95
CA MET A 16 -4.81 -18.74 14.06
C MET A 16 -3.85 -19.92 14.03
N GLY A 17 -4.24 -21.07 14.61
CA GLY A 17 -3.49 -22.32 14.50
C GLY A 17 -3.25 -22.70 13.03
N HIS A 18 -4.31 -22.70 12.22
CA HIS A 18 -4.21 -23.00 10.79
C HIS A 18 -3.39 -21.97 10.01
N ALA A 19 -3.57 -20.67 10.28
CA ALA A 19 -2.80 -19.62 9.61
C ALA A 19 -1.30 -19.76 9.90
N VAL A 20 -0.93 -19.95 11.16
CA VAL A 20 0.48 -20.12 11.59
C VAL A 20 1.12 -21.39 11.00
N ALA A 21 0.34 -22.44 10.77
CA ALA A 21 0.86 -23.69 10.21
C ALA A 21 1.17 -23.62 8.70
N ASN A 22 0.46 -22.78 7.96
CA ASN A 22 0.49 -22.79 6.49
C ASN A 22 1.08 -21.51 5.86
N ASP A 23 1.22 -20.43 6.63
CA ASP A 23 1.77 -19.18 6.13
C ASP A 23 3.28 -19.09 6.43
N PRO A 24 4.14 -19.00 5.41
CA PRO A 24 5.60 -18.99 5.58
C PRO A 24 6.11 -17.74 6.33
N GLN A 25 5.32 -16.68 6.44
CA GLN A 25 5.67 -15.49 7.22
C GLN A 25 5.49 -15.69 8.73
N PHE A 26 4.82 -16.78 9.16
CA PHE A 26 4.81 -17.18 10.55
C PHE A 26 5.89 -18.21 10.84
N THR A 27 6.57 -18.02 11.96
CA THR A 27 7.41 -19.06 12.54
C THR A 27 7.06 -19.20 14.01
N LEU A 28 6.29 -20.24 14.31
CA LEU A 28 5.99 -20.60 15.69
C LEU A 28 7.31 -20.95 16.43
N PRO A 29 7.47 -20.58 17.71
CA PRO A 29 8.59 -21.03 18.51
C PRO A 29 8.73 -22.57 18.48
N THR A 30 9.96 -23.06 18.54
CA THR A 30 10.19 -24.51 18.70
C THR A 30 9.90 -24.93 20.13
N ARG A 31 10.32 -24.09 21.09
CA ARG A 31 9.93 -24.19 22.50
C ARG A 31 9.44 -22.84 22.96
N ALA A 32 8.14 -22.69 23.19
CA ALA A 32 7.59 -21.39 23.58
C ALA A 32 7.98 -21.02 25.01
N ARG A 33 8.46 -19.78 25.19
CA ARG A 33 8.65 -19.13 26.49
C ARG A 33 7.67 -17.96 26.63
N LYS A 34 6.98 -17.86 27.76
CA LYS A 34 6.14 -16.70 28.10
C LYS A 34 7.03 -15.48 28.34
N LEU A 35 6.61 -14.30 27.86
CA LEU A 35 7.36 -13.08 28.09
C LEU A 35 7.44 -12.73 29.59
N PRO A 36 8.59 -12.26 30.09
CA PRO A 36 8.76 -11.86 31.48
C PRO A 36 8.05 -10.53 31.77
N GLY A 37 7.69 -10.31 33.04
CA GLY A 37 7.15 -9.03 33.51
C GLY A 37 5.71 -8.72 33.07
N LEU A 38 4.98 -9.69 32.53
CA LEU A 38 3.56 -9.55 32.22
C LEU A 38 2.69 -9.61 33.48
N VAL A 39 1.63 -8.80 33.51
CA VAL A 39 0.61 -8.84 34.57
C VAL A 39 -0.58 -9.64 34.07
N GLU A 40 -0.92 -10.70 34.79
CA GLU A 40 -1.98 -11.64 34.43
C GLU A 40 -3.17 -11.50 35.40
N VAL A 41 -4.35 -11.21 34.87
CA VAL A 41 -5.56 -10.93 35.67
C VAL A 41 -6.70 -11.86 35.22
N PRO A 42 -7.07 -12.86 36.05
CA PRO A 42 -8.27 -13.65 35.82
C PRO A 42 -9.53 -12.77 35.86
N LEU A 43 -10.42 -12.94 34.88
CA LEU A 43 -11.71 -12.26 34.83
C LEU A 43 -12.85 -13.28 35.01
N PRO A 44 -14.06 -12.86 35.45
CA PRO A 44 -15.18 -13.79 35.64
C PRO A 44 -15.53 -14.64 34.41
N SER A 45 -15.32 -14.10 33.20
CA SER A 45 -15.59 -14.77 31.93
C SER A 45 -14.41 -14.71 30.94
N GLY A 46 -13.18 -14.53 31.43
CA GLY A 46 -12.01 -14.32 30.58
C GLY A 46 -10.68 -14.24 31.31
N TYR A 47 -9.65 -13.77 30.60
CA TYR A 47 -8.28 -13.63 31.09
C TYR A 47 -7.63 -12.40 30.46
N LEU A 48 -7.12 -11.48 31.27
CA LEU A 48 -6.44 -10.28 30.80
C LEU A 48 -4.94 -10.39 31.03
N VAL A 49 -4.16 -9.99 30.02
CA VAL A 49 -2.70 -9.91 30.09
C VAL A 49 -2.29 -8.48 29.72
N GLU A 50 -1.53 -7.85 30.61
CA GLU A 50 -1.06 -6.47 30.51
C GLU A 50 0.47 -6.39 30.55
N GLY A 51 1.03 -5.35 29.92
CA GLY A 51 2.46 -5.07 29.93
C GLY A 51 3.23 -5.57 28.71
N ALA A 52 2.57 -6.27 27.77
CA ALA A 52 3.06 -6.49 26.41
C ALA A 52 2.84 -5.24 25.54
N ALA A 53 3.31 -5.25 24.28
CA ALA A 53 3.11 -4.15 23.33
C ALA A 53 1.63 -3.72 23.16
N THR A 54 0.69 -4.65 23.35
CA THR A 54 -0.75 -4.38 23.34
C THR A 54 -1.42 -5.19 24.45
N ARG A 55 -2.38 -4.57 25.16
CA ARG A 55 -3.23 -5.26 26.13
C ARG A 55 -4.00 -6.38 25.45
N GLN A 56 -4.00 -7.57 26.06
CA GLN A 56 -4.71 -8.73 25.54
C GLN A 56 -5.86 -9.15 26.46
N VAL A 57 -7.01 -9.42 25.87
CA VAL A 57 -8.19 -9.95 26.57
C VAL A 57 -8.66 -11.22 25.88
N PHE A 58 -8.56 -12.33 26.59
CA PHE A 58 -9.07 -13.63 26.17
C PHE A 58 -10.45 -13.86 26.79
N SER A 59 -11.37 -14.44 26.03
CA SER A 59 -12.74 -14.74 26.49
C SER A 59 -13.07 -16.21 26.32
N GLY A 60 -14.08 -16.68 27.04
CA GLY A 60 -14.55 -18.07 26.95
C GLY A 60 -13.96 -19.00 28.03
N LYS A 61 -14.62 -20.14 28.21
CA LYS A 61 -14.34 -21.08 29.32
C LYS A 61 -12.90 -21.57 29.34
N ALA A 62 -12.35 -21.94 28.17
CA ALA A 62 -10.98 -22.41 28.04
C ALA A 62 -9.94 -21.34 28.44
N SER A 63 -10.24 -20.06 28.23
CA SER A 63 -9.37 -18.95 28.64
C SER A 63 -9.25 -18.81 30.16
N VAL A 64 -10.28 -19.25 30.91
CA VAL A 64 -10.27 -19.23 32.38
C VAL A 64 -9.62 -20.51 32.93
N THR A 65 -9.89 -21.66 32.33
CA THR A 65 -9.51 -22.96 32.92
C THR A 65 -8.21 -23.55 32.38
N LEU A 66 -7.91 -23.33 31.09
CA LEU A 66 -6.84 -24.00 30.37
C LEU A 66 -5.64 -23.08 30.14
N LEU A 67 -5.92 -21.85 29.69
CA LEU A 67 -4.88 -20.89 29.34
C LEU A 67 -3.88 -20.60 30.47
N PRO A 68 -4.28 -20.38 31.74
CA PRO A 68 -3.32 -20.12 32.82
C PRO A 68 -2.39 -21.31 33.10
N ARG A 69 -2.92 -22.55 32.96
CA ARG A 69 -2.15 -23.78 33.13
C ARG A 69 -1.11 -23.94 32.02
N VAL A 70 -1.47 -23.63 30.78
CA VAL A 70 -0.53 -23.66 29.65
C VAL A 70 0.53 -22.57 29.82
N LEU A 71 0.13 -21.32 30.11
CA LEU A 71 1.06 -20.19 30.34
C LEU A 71 2.08 -20.48 31.45
N GLY A 72 1.69 -21.20 32.51
CA GLY A 72 2.59 -21.61 33.59
C GLY A 72 3.65 -22.64 33.19
N LEU A 73 3.51 -23.29 32.02
CA LEU A 73 4.44 -24.31 31.51
C LEU A 73 5.30 -23.82 30.35
N LEU A 74 5.04 -22.63 29.81
CA LEU A 74 5.81 -22.01 28.73
C LEU A 74 7.10 -21.38 29.27
N ASP A 75 8.06 -22.20 29.67
CA ASP A 75 9.37 -21.78 30.19
C ASP A 75 10.49 -21.82 29.15
N GLY A 76 10.20 -22.33 27.95
CA GLY A 76 11.18 -22.54 26.88
C GLY A 76 11.97 -23.85 26.97
N ASN A 77 11.74 -24.68 27.99
CA ASN A 77 12.45 -25.95 28.18
C ASN A 77 11.66 -27.18 27.73
N ARG A 78 10.32 -27.05 27.66
CA ARG A 78 9.41 -28.14 27.29
C ARG A 78 9.02 -28.10 25.82
N THR A 79 8.82 -29.28 25.25
CA THR A 79 8.16 -29.49 23.96
C THR A 79 6.64 -29.39 24.10
N TYR A 80 5.93 -29.21 22.97
CA TYR A 80 4.47 -29.17 22.98
C TYR A 80 3.85 -30.49 23.44
N ALA A 81 4.47 -31.63 23.13
CA ALA A 81 4.06 -32.94 23.62
C ALA A 81 4.16 -33.08 25.15
N GLU A 82 5.25 -32.58 25.76
CA GLU A 82 5.43 -32.61 27.22
C GLU A 82 4.42 -31.70 27.95
N ILE A 83 4.13 -30.53 27.38
CA ILE A 83 3.09 -29.63 27.89
C ILE A 83 1.72 -30.31 27.79
N ALA A 84 1.41 -30.94 26.65
CA ALA A 84 0.17 -31.65 26.41
C ALA A 84 -0.05 -32.77 27.45
N ALA A 85 0.98 -33.59 27.69
CA ALA A 85 0.96 -34.65 28.69
C ALA A 85 0.74 -34.11 30.12
N THR A 86 1.39 -32.99 30.46
CA THR A 86 1.26 -32.37 31.80
C THR A 86 -0.13 -31.78 32.04
N VAL A 87 -0.74 -31.20 31.01
CA VAL A 87 -2.06 -30.55 31.11
C VAL A 87 -3.20 -31.54 30.94
N GLY A 88 -2.98 -32.64 30.22
CA GLY A 88 -3.97 -33.67 29.88
C GLY A 88 -4.81 -33.32 28.65
N ILE A 89 -4.18 -32.75 27.61
CA ILE A 89 -4.82 -32.39 26.33
C ILE A 89 -4.01 -32.94 25.13
N GLY A 90 -4.50 -32.78 23.90
CA GLY A 90 -3.75 -33.16 22.70
C GLY A 90 -2.63 -32.17 22.36
N GLU A 91 -1.55 -32.65 21.71
CA GLU A 91 -0.46 -31.79 21.24
C GLU A 91 -0.96 -30.71 20.26
N ALA A 92 -1.88 -31.08 19.34
CA ALA A 92 -2.50 -30.14 18.41
C ALA A 92 -3.27 -29.00 19.12
N ASP A 93 -3.85 -29.26 20.29
CA ASP A 93 -4.52 -28.24 21.10
C ASP A 93 -3.50 -27.28 21.72
N VAL A 94 -2.35 -27.80 22.21
CA VAL A 94 -1.23 -26.97 22.69
C VAL A 94 -0.71 -26.08 21.56
N VAL A 95 -0.45 -26.65 20.38
CA VAL A 95 0.01 -25.90 19.20
C VAL A 95 -0.99 -24.80 18.87
N THR A 96 -2.29 -25.10 18.86
CA THR A 96 -3.34 -24.10 18.61
C THR A 96 -3.34 -22.96 19.64
N ILE A 97 -3.17 -23.27 20.93
CA ILE A 97 -3.10 -22.27 22.01
C ILE A 97 -1.83 -21.42 21.87
N VAL A 98 -0.69 -22.05 21.60
CA VAL A 98 0.60 -21.36 21.43
C VAL A 98 0.59 -20.51 20.16
N SER A 99 -0.03 -20.94 19.07
CA SER A 99 -0.22 -20.11 17.86
C SER A 99 -1.06 -18.88 18.17
N LEU A 100 -2.13 -19.01 18.95
CA LEU A 100 -2.90 -17.86 19.42
C LEU A 100 -2.01 -16.92 20.25
N LEU A 101 -1.30 -17.42 21.26
CA LEU A 101 -0.42 -16.62 22.12
C LEU A 101 0.71 -15.94 21.33
N TYR A 102 1.30 -16.66 20.38
CA TYR A 102 2.30 -16.14 19.45
C TYR A 102 1.72 -15.00 18.64
N THR A 103 0.53 -15.15 18.05
CA THR A 103 -0.16 -14.10 17.29
C THR A 103 -0.61 -12.90 18.13
N ARG A 104 -0.58 -13.04 19.47
CA ARG A 104 -0.88 -12.00 20.46
C ARG A 104 0.36 -11.39 21.09
N GLY A 105 1.55 -11.82 20.67
CA GLY A 105 2.79 -11.26 21.19
C GLY A 105 3.08 -11.59 22.64
N LEU A 106 2.65 -12.76 23.12
CA LEU A 106 2.80 -13.17 24.53
C LEU A 106 3.85 -14.26 24.75
N VAL A 107 4.47 -14.75 23.67
CA VAL A 107 5.49 -15.81 23.72
C VAL A 107 6.64 -15.52 22.76
N GLU A 108 7.81 -16.06 23.09
CA GLU A 108 9.04 -15.99 22.32
C GLU A 108 9.67 -17.38 22.12
N GLU A 109 10.75 -17.44 21.31
CA GLU A 109 11.62 -18.61 21.20
C GLU A 109 12.42 -18.83 22.49
N GLY A 110 12.15 -19.95 23.14
CA GLY A 110 12.74 -20.36 24.40
C GLY A 110 14.07 -21.10 24.27
N LEU A 111 14.50 -21.47 23.06
CA LEU A 111 15.85 -21.99 22.81
C LEU A 111 16.93 -20.90 22.96
N ASP A 112 16.57 -19.63 22.81
CA ASP A 112 17.50 -18.53 23.09
C ASP A 112 17.63 -18.29 24.61
N PRO A 113 18.80 -17.81 25.08
CA PRO A 113 18.98 -17.47 26.50
C PRO A 113 17.94 -16.48 27.01
N ALA A 114 17.66 -16.49 28.31
CA ALA A 114 16.87 -15.43 28.93
C ALA A 114 17.64 -14.11 28.92
N VAL A 115 16.91 -13.00 28.79
CA VAL A 115 17.48 -11.66 29.01
C VAL A 115 17.74 -11.42 30.50
N PRO A 116 18.73 -10.58 30.87
CA PRO A 116 18.89 -10.17 32.25
C PRO A 116 17.67 -9.38 32.74
N ALA A 117 17.44 -9.39 34.06
CA ALA A 117 16.32 -8.71 34.72
C ALA A 117 16.58 -7.19 34.85
N GLU A 118 16.90 -6.56 33.73
CA GLU A 118 17.18 -5.13 33.61
C GLU A 118 16.08 -4.43 32.80
N PRO A 119 15.83 -3.13 33.01
CA PRO A 119 14.71 -2.43 32.38
C PRO A 119 14.66 -2.53 30.85
N VAL A 120 15.79 -2.26 30.15
CA VAL A 120 15.85 -2.24 28.68
C VAL A 120 15.64 -3.64 28.07
N PRO A 121 16.37 -4.69 28.47
CA PRO A 121 16.17 -6.04 27.93
C PRO A 121 14.75 -6.58 28.20
N LEU A 122 14.17 -6.28 29.36
CA LEU A 122 12.78 -6.62 29.66
C LEU A 122 11.79 -5.82 28.80
N TRP A 123 12.05 -4.54 28.55
CA TRP A 123 11.23 -3.73 27.65
C TRP A 123 11.26 -4.31 26.23
N LEU A 124 12.44 -4.60 25.68
CA LEU A 124 12.59 -5.21 24.35
C LEU A 124 11.81 -6.52 24.27
N THR A 125 11.95 -7.39 25.27
CA THR A 125 11.27 -8.69 25.30
C THR A 125 9.75 -8.54 25.28
N ARG A 126 9.19 -7.61 26.08
CA ARG A 126 7.73 -7.36 26.11
C ARG A 126 7.18 -6.75 24.82
N HIS A 127 8.06 -6.17 23.99
CA HIS A 127 7.70 -5.48 22.76
C HIS A 127 8.08 -6.24 21.49
N ILE A 128 8.55 -7.49 21.55
CA ILE A 128 8.95 -8.26 20.33
C ILE A 128 7.84 -8.33 19.27
N ASP A 129 6.59 -8.25 19.69
CA ASP A 129 5.44 -8.26 18.79
C ASP A 129 5.24 -6.94 18.04
N SER A 130 5.87 -5.84 18.46
CA SER A 130 5.80 -4.54 17.76
C SER A 130 6.35 -4.61 16.33
N SER A 131 7.40 -5.42 16.11
CA SER A 131 7.98 -5.60 14.79
C SER A 131 7.99 -7.05 14.31
N ARG A 132 8.21 -8.02 15.22
CA ARG A 132 8.50 -9.44 14.93
C ARG A 132 9.72 -9.68 14.06
N VAL A 133 10.61 -8.70 13.96
CA VAL A 133 11.95 -8.90 13.38
C VAL A 133 12.72 -9.95 14.17
N HIS A 134 12.55 -9.92 15.50
CA HIS A 134 13.21 -10.82 16.43
C HIS A 134 12.31 -11.95 16.90
N ARG A 135 12.87 -13.16 16.97
CA ARG A 135 12.20 -14.34 17.55
C ARG A 135 12.22 -14.37 19.08
N SER A 136 13.11 -13.62 19.70
CA SER A 136 13.25 -13.50 21.16
C SER A 136 13.82 -12.13 21.55
N GLY A 137 13.53 -11.72 22.77
CA GLY A 137 14.09 -10.50 23.36
C GLY A 137 15.61 -10.55 23.49
N HIS A 138 16.20 -11.74 23.64
CA HIS A 138 17.64 -11.92 23.67
C HIS A 138 18.30 -11.52 22.35
N ARG A 139 17.71 -11.90 21.20
CA ARG A 139 18.23 -11.49 19.89
C ARG A 139 18.13 -9.99 19.68
N ALA A 140 17.00 -9.39 20.06
CA ALA A 140 16.81 -7.93 20.00
C ALA A 140 17.84 -7.20 20.87
N TRP A 141 18.08 -7.68 22.10
CA TRP A 141 19.07 -7.10 22.99
C TRP A 141 20.51 -7.27 22.48
N ARG A 142 20.83 -8.42 21.89
CA ARG A 142 22.14 -8.66 21.26
C ARG A 142 22.37 -7.72 20.08
N GLU A 143 21.36 -7.52 19.23
CA GLU A 143 21.45 -6.57 18.11
C GLU A 143 21.66 -5.14 18.61
N LEU A 144 20.87 -4.69 19.60
CA LEU A 144 21.03 -3.38 20.23
C LEU A 144 22.47 -3.15 20.74
N ARG A 145 23.04 -4.15 21.42
CA ARG A 145 24.42 -4.07 21.95
C ARG A 145 25.50 -4.10 20.88
N SER A 146 25.22 -4.74 19.74
CA SER A 146 26.14 -4.73 18.60
C SER A 146 26.07 -3.46 17.78
N ALA A 147 25.00 -2.67 17.97
CA ALA A 147 24.81 -1.47 17.20
C ALA A 147 25.70 -0.32 17.70
N ARG A 148 26.12 0.49 16.73
CA ARG A 148 26.95 1.68 16.94
C ARG A 148 26.21 2.91 16.43
N VAL A 149 26.05 3.91 17.30
CA VAL A 149 25.37 5.16 16.98
C VAL A 149 26.37 6.30 16.99
N ALA A 150 26.47 7.03 15.87
CA ALA A 150 27.26 8.26 15.79
C ALA A 150 26.35 9.46 16.08
N VAL A 151 26.70 10.30 17.06
CA VAL A 151 25.93 11.49 17.44
C VAL A 151 26.67 12.74 17.01
N VAL A 152 26.04 13.51 16.13
CA VAL A 152 26.51 14.82 15.66
C VAL A 152 25.61 15.88 16.29
N ALA A 153 26.15 16.64 17.23
CA ALA A 153 25.39 17.63 17.99
C ALA A 153 26.31 18.68 18.62
N PRO A 154 25.75 19.81 19.11
CA PRO A 154 26.45 20.69 20.05
C PRO A 154 27.02 19.91 21.26
N PRO A 155 28.20 20.27 21.80
CA PRO A 155 28.91 19.43 22.78
C PRO A 155 28.12 19.06 24.04
N ASP A 156 27.29 19.97 24.54
CA ASP A 156 26.43 19.78 25.70
C ASP A 156 25.32 18.76 25.44
N LEU A 157 24.65 18.86 24.27
CA LEU A 157 23.64 17.91 23.84
C LEU A 157 24.24 16.54 23.49
N ALA A 158 25.41 16.53 22.84
CA ALA A 158 26.10 15.30 22.46
C ALA A 158 26.49 14.47 23.69
N THR A 159 26.96 15.14 24.75
CA THR A 159 27.36 14.49 26.01
C THR A 159 26.16 13.82 26.69
N GLU A 160 25.08 14.57 26.93
CA GLU A 160 23.91 14.03 27.63
C GLU A 160 23.20 12.92 26.84
N LEU A 161 23.04 13.09 25.51
CA LEU A 161 22.45 12.04 24.68
C LEU A 161 23.31 10.76 24.68
N THR A 162 24.64 10.90 24.62
CA THR A 162 25.56 9.76 24.65
C THR A 162 25.46 9.00 25.98
N GLU A 163 25.36 9.70 27.11
CA GLU A 163 25.18 9.07 28.42
C GLU A 163 23.87 8.25 28.49
N LEU A 164 22.77 8.79 27.96
CA LEU A 164 21.48 8.09 27.89
C LEU A 164 21.54 6.85 26.97
N LEU A 165 22.19 6.95 25.81
CA LEU A 165 22.34 5.83 24.89
C LEU A 165 23.22 4.72 25.48
N VAL A 166 24.30 5.07 26.16
CA VAL A 166 25.15 4.10 26.89
C VAL A 166 24.36 3.44 28.01
N ALA A 167 23.53 4.18 28.75
CA ALA A 167 22.62 3.61 29.75
C ALA A 167 21.61 2.63 29.13
N ASN A 168 21.22 2.86 27.88
CA ASN A 168 20.37 1.95 27.10
C ASN A 168 21.15 0.78 26.46
N SER A 169 22.43 0.59 26.81
CA SER A 169 23.32 -0.45 26.23
C SER A 169 23.62 -0.27 24.73
N VAL A 170 23.54 0.96 24.22
CA VAL A 170 23.94 1.31 22.85
C VAL A 170 25.39 1.77 22.85
N THR A 171 26.20 1.24 21.93
CA THR A 171 27.56 1.77 21.73
C THR A 171 27.45 3.10 21.00
N THR A 172 27.97 4.17 21.57
CA THR A 172 27.82 5.53 21.01
C THR A 172 29.15 6.25 20.88
N GLU A 173 29.27 7.04 19.83
CA GLU A 173 30.42 7.89 19.55
C GLU A 173 29.94 9.31 19.20
N ALA A 174 30.48 10.32 19.88
CA ALA A 174 30.20 11.71 19.55
C ALA A 174 31.13 12.18 18.43
N VAL A 175 30.56 12.72 17.36
CA VAL A 175 31.28 13.31 16.23
C VAL A 175 31.37 14.82 16.46
N PRO A 176 32.58 15.40 16.57
CA PRO A 176 32.74 16.80 16.94
C PRO A 176 32.31 17.74 15.81
N VAL A 177 31.53 18.77 16.18
CA VAL A 177 31.25 19.95 15.35
C VAL A 177 32.30 21.02 15.68
N ARG A 178 32.96 21.57 14.66
CA ARG A 178 33.99 22.60 14.83
C ARG A 178 33.37 23.97 15.16
N THR A 179 34.20 24.87 15.68
CA THR A 179 33.82 26.25 16.02
C THR A 179 33.28 27.05 14.84
N GLU A 180 33.65 26.70 13.61
CA GLU A 180 33.16 27.34 12.39
C GLU A 180 31.80 26.79 11.90
N ASP A 181 31.10 26.01 12.73
CA ASP A 181 29.83 25.36 12.39
C ASP A 181 29.96 24.31 11.26
N ARG A 182 31.15 23.72 11.14
CA ARG A 182 31.50 22.71 10.12
C ARG A 182 31.76 21.36 10.80
N LEU A 183 31.48 20.27 10.10
CA LEU A 183 31.94 18.96 10.59
C LEU A 183 33.46 18.89 10.53
N ASP A 184 34.07 18.32 11.58
CA ASP A 184 35.43 17.84 11.43
C ASP A 184 35.45 16.73 10.38
N ALA A 185 36.41 16.75 9.46
CA ALA A 185 36.50 15.80 8.35
C ALA A 185 36.82 14.35 8.80
N GLY A 186 36.79 14.08 10.11
CA GLY A 186 37.08 12.81 10.77
C GLY A 186 35.87 11.88 10.85
N PHE A 187 35.83 10.95 9.90
CA PHE A 187 35.30 9.58 9.95
C PHE A 187 34.19 9.24 10.96
N ILE A 188 32.94 9.19 10.48
CA ILE A 188 31.96 8.23 11.03
C ILE A 188 32.58 6.81 10.82
N PRO A 189 32.54 5.87 11.77
CA PRO A 189 33.03 4.51 11.52
C PRO A 189 32.25 3.79 10.41
N ASP A 190 32.91 2.95 9.61
CA ASP A 190 32.25 2.16 8.56
C ASP A 190 31.24 1.14 9.12
N ASP A 191 31.42 0.73 10.38
CA ASP A 191 30.52 -0.17 11.12
C ASP A 191 29.39 0.56 11.87
N THR A 192 29.19 1.86 11.62
CA THR A 192 28.11 2.65 12.23
C THR A 192 26.74 2.17 11.76
N THR A 193 25.85 1.85 12.71
CA THR A 193 24.49 1.37 12.45
C THR A 193 23.53 2.52 12.13
N LEU A 194 23.64 3.64 12.86
CA LEU A 194 22.80 4.82 12.67
C LEU A 194 23.56 6.09 13.03
N VAL A 195 23.32 7.15 12.26
CA VAL A 195 23.87 8.48 12.53
C VAL A 195 22.73 9.40 12.98
N ILE A 196 22.95 10.18 14.04
CA ILE A 196 21.98 11.13 14.61
C ILE A 196 22.51 12.54 14.40
N GLY A 197 21.74 13.38 13.74
CA GLY A 197 21.98 14.82 13.68
C GLY A 197 21.04 15.53 14.64
N LEU A 198 21.53 15.94 15.81
CA LEU A 198 20.73 16.63 16.83
C LEU A 198 21.08 18.12 16.86
N THR A 199 20.09 18.97 16.58
CA THR A 199 20.22 20.43 16.68
C THR A 199 19.59 20.96 17.97
N GLY A 200 20.07 22.11 18.42
CA GLY A 200 19.49 22.87 19.54
C GLY A 200 18.70 24.08 19.04
N GLU A 201 18.90 25.23 19.69
CA GLU A 201 18.25 26.50 19.31
C GLU A 201 18.57 26.95 17.87
N VAL A 202 19.77 26.61 17.36
CA VAL A 202 20.10 26.80 15.93
C VAL A 202 19.57 25.60 15.14
N ARG A 203 18.45 25.79 14.44
CA ARG A 203 17.71 24.71 13.75
C ARG A 203 18.34 24.20 12.46
N THR A 204 19.01 25.07 11.71
CA THR A 204 19.61 24.77 10.39
C THR A 204 21.09 25.17 10.35
N PRO A 205 21.94 24.56 11.20
CA PRO A 205 23.38 24.81 11.16
C PRO A 205 24.00 24.20 9.89
N THR A 206 25.08 24.79 9.43
CA THR A 206 25.75 24.43 8.17
C THR A 206 26.40 23.04 8.19
N TRP A 207 26.67 22.48 9.37
CA TRP A 207 27.16 21.11 9.51
C TRP A 207 26.13 20.05 9.10
N LEU A 208 24.83 20.33 9.08
CA LEU A 208 23.83 19.37 8.58
C LEU A 208 24.05 19.04 7.11
N SER A 209 24.38 20.03 6.27
CA SER A 209 24.70 19.79 4.86
C SER A 209 26.04 19.09 4.65
N ASP A 210 26.97 19.19 5.60
CA ASP A 210 28.18 18.37 5.61
C ASP A 210 27.85 16.92 5.99
N LEU A 211 26.98 16.73 6.99
CA LEU A 211 26.52 15.43 7.46
C LEU A 211 25.82 14.64 6.36
N ASP A 212 24.85 15.28 5.69
CA ASP A 212 24.09 14.67 4.61
C ASP A 212 25.00 14.18 3.49
N ARG A 213 25.94 15.02 3.03
CA ARG A 213 26.94 14.64 2.00
C ARG A 213 27.89 13.55 2.46
N LEU A 214 28.26 13.53 3.74
CA LEU A 214 29.16 12.52 4.29
C LEU A 214 28.46 11.15 4.34
N VAL A 215 27.22 11.10 4.83
CA VAL A 215 26.40 9.88 4.95
C VAL A 215 25.99 9.36 3.57
N ASP A 216 25.61 10.25 2.64
CA ASP A 216 25.26 9.89 1.26
C ASP A 216 26.44 9.21 0.53
N LYS A 217 27.66 9.77 0.63
CA LYS A 217 28.88 9.15 0.07
C LYS A 217 29.18 7.75 0.57
N ARG A 218 28.67 7.38 1.75
CA ARG A 218 28.85 6.06 2.37
C ARG A 218 27.70 5.11 2.03
N GLY A 219 26.64 5.59 1.37
CA GLY A 219 25.40 4.84 1.16
C GLY A 219 24.62 4.60 2.46
N GLY A 220 24.80 5.45 3.47
CA GLY A 220 24.16 5.34 4.77
C GLY A 220 22.85 6.11 4.88
N ALA A 221 22.27 6.10 6.09
CA ALA A 221 21.10 6.89 6.45
C ALA A 221 21.32 7.58 7.80
N TRP A 222 20.66 8.71 8.04
CA TRP A 222 20.77 9.44 9.30
C TRP A 222 19.41 9.97 9.77
N LEU A 223 19.21 10.03 11.09
CA LEU A 223 17.99 10.53 11.72
C LEU A 223 18.21 11.95 12.21
N ARG A 224 17.35 12.89 11.81
CA ARG A 224 17.34 14.25 12.32
C ARG A 224 16.58 14.33 13.64
N ALA A 225 17.07 15.14 14.57
CA ALA A 225 16.32 15.59 15.72
C ALA A 225 16.63 17.07 16.02
N ALA A 226 15.69 17.78 16.64
CA ALA A 226 15.90 19.15 17.07
C ALA A 226 15.22 19.40 18.42
N VAL A 227 15.86 20.19 19.29
CA VAL A 227 15.27 20.66 20.56
C VAL A 227 15.33 22.18 20.59
N THR A 228 14.18 22.86 20.64
CA THR A 228 14.07 24.33 20.66
C THR A 228 12.95 24.76 21.60
N GLY A 229 13.20 25.59 22.62
CA GLY A 229 12.16 26.18 23.47
C GLY A 229 11.31 25.24 24.34
N GLY A 230 11.32 23.92 24.07
CA GLY A 230 10.41 22.92 24.64
C GLY A 230 9.73 22.03 23.60
N LEU A 231 9.96 22.28 22.31
CA LEU A 231 9.56 21.40 21.21
C LEU A 231 10.69 20.42 20.89
N LEU A 232 10.37 19.13 20.86
CA LEU A 232 11.23 18.07 20.30
C LEU A 232 10.73 17.71 18.90
N GLU A 233 11.59 17.86 17.90
CA GLU A 233 11.36 17.33 16.56
C GLU A 233 12.11 16.01 16.40
N LEU A 234 11.42 14.96 15.97
CA LEU A 234 12.02 13.66 15.64
C LEU A 234 11.78 13.35 14.16
N GLY A 235 12.86 13.04 13.46
CA GLY A 235 12.83 12.79 12.03
C GLY A 235 12.87 14.05 11.16
N PRO A 236 12.79 13.85 9.83
CA PRO A 236 12.78 12.53 9.18
C PRO A 236 14.11 11.79 9.28
N ARG A 237 14.06 10.49 8.97
CA ARG A 237 15.25 9.74 8.58
C ARG A 237 15.57 10.02 7.11
N PHE A 238 16.75 10.53 6.84
CA PHE A 238 17.27 10.70 5.48
C PHE A 238 17.92 9.41 5.00
N ASP A 239 17.51 8.95 3.82
CA ASP A 239 17.99 7.73 3.17
C ASP A 239 17.95 7.92 1.64
N ALA A 240 19.12 8.02 1.03
CA ALA A 240 19.25 8.25 -0.41
C ALA A 240 18.68 7.08 -1.24
N ARG A 241 18.60 5.85 -0.68
CA ARG A 241 18.05 4.66 -1.37
C ARG A 241 16.58 4.82 -1.73
N VAL A 242 15.86 5.64 -0.96
CA VAL A 242 14.45 6.00 -1.21
C VAL A 242 14.27 7.42 -1.75
N GLY A 243 15.37 8.14 -1.96
CA GLY A 243 15.39 9.47 -2.55
C GLY A 243 15.15 10.61 -1.55
N LEU A 244 15.21 10.37 -0.23
CA LEU A 244 15.02 11.39 0.81
C LEU A 244 16.37 11.86 1.37
N THR A 245 16.85 13.00 0.86
CA THR A 245 18.08 13.67 1.33
C THR A 245 17.74 15.01 1.97
N LEU A 246 18.65 15.54 2.80
CA LEU A 246 18.47 16.86 3.42
C LEU A 246 18.25 17.93 2.37
N ALA A 247 19.07 17.94 1.31
CA ALA A 247 18.96 18.93 0.25
C ALA A 247 17.56 18.90 -0.41
N ARG A 248 17.00 17.72 -0.69
CA ARG A 248 15.65 17.61 -1.25
C ARG A 248 14.59 18.08 -0.26
N TRP A 249 14.75 17.79 1.03
CA TRP A 249 13.80 18.22 2.06
C TRP A 249 13.86 19.74 2.31
N GLU A 250 15.05 20.33 2.38
CA GLU A 250 15.26 21.78 2.56
C GLU A 250 14.81 22.61 1.34
N LEU A 251 14.96 22.07 0.12
CA LEU A 251 14.35 22.68 -1.06
C LEU A 251 12.85 22.88 -0.89
N GLY A 252 12.22 22.07 -0.05
CA GLY A 252 10.84 22.24 0.32
C GLY A 252 10.52 23.25 1.41
N ALA A 253 11.53 23.69 2.17
CA ALA A 253 11.42 24.57 3.34
C ALA A 253 11.26 26.05 2.99
N LEU A 254 11.73 26.49 1.82
CA LEU A 254 11.83 27.90 1.41
C LEU A 254 10.48 28.59 1.11
N SER A 255 9.33 27.95 1.36
CA SER A 255 8.01 28.47 0.93
C SER A 255 6.87 28.28 1.93
N ALA A 256 7.12 27.77 3.14
CA ALA A 256 6.08 27.66 4.17
C ALA A 256 6.14 28.87 5.12
N PRO A 257 5.01 29.25 5.75
CA PRO A 257 5.04 30.22 6.83
C PRO A 257 6.00 29.73 7.92
N GLU A 258 6.89 30.60 8.37
CA GLU A 258 7.70 30.33 9.56
C GLU A 258 6.72 30.08 10.71
N THR A 259 6.75 28.86 11.25
CA THR A 259 6.17 28.63 12.57
C THR A 259 7.10 29.36 13.53
N GLU A 260 6.69 30.54 13.98
CA GLU A 260 7.37 31.28 15.05
C GLU A 260 7.30 30.41 16.31
N VAL A 261 8.31 29.57 16.49
CA VAL A 261 8.61 29.02 17.81
C VAL A 261 9.38 30.14 18.51
N GLU A 262 8.80 30.74 19.55
CA GLU A 262 9.53 31.75 20.31
C GLU A 262 10.83 31.13 20.83
N PRO A 263 12.00 31.69 20.46
CA PRO A 263 13.27 31.19 20.95
C PRO A 263 13.32 31.39 22.46
N GLY A 264 13.41 30.28 23.19
CA GLY A 264 13.48 30.25 24.64
C GLY A 264 14.44 29.17 25.06
N VAL A 265 15.25 29.41 26.09
CA VAL A 265 16.08 28.36 26.65
C VAL A 265 15.14 27.37 27.34
N ALA A 266 15.03 26.15 26.80
CA ALA A 266 14.28 25.09 27.46
C ALA A 266 14.80 24.91 28.89
N ALA A 267 13.91 24.87 29.88
CA ALA A 267 14.30 24.53 31.24
C ALA A 267 15.02 23.16 31.25
N ASP A 268 16.03 22.98 32.11
CA ASP A 268 16.87 21.77 32.12
C ASP A 268 16.03 20.47 32.17
N ALA A 269 14.94 20.45 32.94
CA ALA A 269 14.04 19.30 33.02
C ALA A 269 13.36 18.97 31.67
N VAL A 270 12.98 19.98 30.89
CA VAL A 270 12.35 19.82 29.57
C VAL A 270 13.38 19.30 28.56
N ARG A 271 14.60 19.84 28.58
CA ARG A 271 15.71 19.35 27.77
C ARG A 271 16.04 17.87 28.08
N SER A 272 16.17 17.50 29.36
CA SER A 272 16.44 16.11 29.73
C SER A 272 15.29 15.17 29.33
N ALA A 273 14.03 15.61 29.44
CA ALA A 273 12.88 14.86 28.94
C ALA A 273 12.95 14.66 27.41
N ALA A 274 13.28 15.71 26.66
CA ALA A 274 13.46 15.66 25.20
C ALA A 274 14.51 14.60 24.80
N LEU A 275 15.68 14.64 25.45
CA LEU A 275 16.78 13.73 25.17
C LEU A 275 16.44 12.29 25.59
N ALA A 276 15.68 12.08 26.66
CA ALA A 276 15.20 10.76 27.05
C ALA A 276 14.20 10.15 26.04
N VAL A 277 13.29 10.97 25.51
CA VAL A 277 12.37 10.55 24.43
C VAL A 277 13.16 10.21 23.16
N LEU A 278 14.11 11.07 22.77
CA LEU A 278 14.99 10.81 21.63
C LEU A 278 15.83 9.53 21.81
N ALA A 279 16.44 9.32 22.98
CA ALA A 279 17.21 8.11 23.27
C ALA A 279 16.34 6.84 23.21
N THR A 280 15.07 6.94 23.65
CA THR A 280 14.09 5.85 23.52
C THR A 280 13.81 5.56 22.04
N GLU A 281 13.59 6.59 21.22
CA GLU A 281 13.33 6.38 19.79
C GLU A 281 14.55 5.86 19.04
N ILE A 282 15.76 6.30 19.37
CA ILE A 282 16.99 5.73 18.82
C ILE A 282 17.11 4.24 19.19
N THR A 283 16.79 3.89 20.44
CA THR A 283 16.79 2.48 20.90
C THR A 283 15.77 1.66 20.12
N ASN A 284 14.57 2.20 19.88
CA ASN A 284 13.51 1.59 19.07
C ASN A 284 13.99 1.34 17.63
N VAL A 285 14.51 2.36 16.96
CA VAL A 285 14.98 2.29 15.58
C VAL A 285 16.11 1.27 15.44
N VAL A 286 17.10 1.32 16.33
CA VAL A 286 18.30 0.50 16.25
C VAL A 286 18.03 -0.96 16.61
N SER A 287 17.20 -1.23 17.62
CA SER A 287 16.79 -2.60 17.95
C SER A 287 15.71 -3.16 17.02
N ARG A 288 15.15 -2.31 16.15
CA ARG A 288 13.97 -2.59 15.33
C ARG A 288 12.75 -3.00 16.15
N MET A 289 12.50 -2.26 17.23
CA MET A 289 11.41 -2.48 18.19
C MET A 289 10.59 -1.20 18.31
N GLY A 290 9.27 -1.29 18.53
CA GLY A 290 8.37 -0.12 18.56
C GLY A 290 7.67 0.15 17.21
N SER A 291 7.01 1.30 17.09
CA SER A 291 6.24 1.69 15.89
C SER A 291 7.11 2.29 14.78
N GLY A 292 8.29 2.83 15.12
CA GLY A 292 9.27 3.36 14.14
C GLY A 292 8.71 4.51 13.30
N GLU A 293 7.79 5.29 13.85
CA GLU A 293 7.07 6.35 13.13
C GLU A 293 8.02 7.41 12.56
N SER A 294 9.05 7.79 13.33
CA SER A 294 10.06 8.78 12.94
C SER A 294 10.94 8.35 11.75
N LEU A 295 10.81 7.12 11.27
CA LEU A 295 11.47 6.64 10.05
C LEU A 295 10.78 7.11 8.77
N SER A 296 9.49 7.41 8.84
CA SER A 296 8.67 7.76 7.66
C SER A 296 7.92 9.09 7.81
N THR A 297 7.97 9.70 8.99
CA THR A 297 7.34 10.99 9.31
C THR A 297 8.31 11.87 10.09
N ALA A 298 7.96 13.14 10.22
CA ALA A 298 8.50 14.02 11.24
C ALA A 298 7.48 14.07 12.39
N LEU A 299 7.94 13.99 13.63
CA LEU A 299 7.10 14.13 14.82
C LEU A 299 7.47 15.42 15.53
N HIS A 300 6.47 16.22 15.85
CA HIS A 300 6.61 17.42 16.66
C HIS A 300 5.99 17.15 18.02
N ILE A 301 6.80 17.07 19.06
CA ILE A 301 6.37 16.77 20.43
C ILE A 301 6.56 18.03 21.27
N ASP A 302 5.45 18.66 21.65
CA ASP A 302 5.47 19.74 22.63
C ASP A 302 5.59 19.12 24.02
N LEU A 303 6.73 19.31 24.67
CA LEU A 303 7.02 18.71 25.97
C LEU A 303 6.33 19.43 27.13
N ASN A 304 5.77 20.63 26.91
CA ASN A 304 4.99 21.34 27.92
C ASN A 304 3.56 20.82 27.98
N THR A 305 2.98 20.44 26.84
CA THR A 305 1.59 19.93 26.75
C THR A 305 1.51 18.41 26.64
N GLY A 306 2.59 17.76 26.18
CA GLY A 306 2.61 16.35 25.78
C GLY A 306 1.95 16.08 24.42
N GLU A 307 1.53 17.11 23.70
CA GLU A 307 0.92 16.97 22.38
C GLU A 307 1.95 16.51 21.35
N THR A 308 1.57 15.55 20.52
CA THR A 308 2.40 15.04 19.44
C THR A 308 1.67 15.23 18.12
N THR A 309 2.30 15.96 17.20
CA THR A 309 1.81 16.18 15.84
C THR A 309 2.66 15.37 14.87
N GLU A 310 2.01 14.49 14.12
CA GLU A 310 2.64 13.76 13.01
C GLU A 310 2.63 14.63 11.76
N LEU A 311 3.76 14.71 11.09
CA LEU A 311 3.99 15.52 9.92
C LEU A 311 4.46 14.64 8.75
N ALA A 312 3.74 14.73 7.63
CA ALA A 312 4.07 13.99 6.42
C ALA A 312 5.45 14.40 5.89
N VAL A 313 6.24 13.41 5.53
CA VAL A 313 7.55 13.63 4.91
C VAL A 313 7.50 13.10 3.49
N ALA A 314 7.78 13.98 2.54
CA ALA A 314 8.11 13.62 1.19
C ALA A 314 9.49 14.22 0.87
N PRO A 315 10.35 13.50 0.13
CA PRO A 315 11.52 14.12 -0.45
C PRO A 315 11.06 15.25 -1.37
N GLY A 316 11.61 16.46 -1.25
CA GLY A 316 11.15 17.57 -2.11
C GLY A 316 11.27 17.22 -3.59
N PRO A 317 10.40 17.80 -4.43
CA PRO A 317 10.23 17.36 -5.80
C PRO A 317 11.57 17.30 -6.53
N ILE A 318 11.76 16.28 -7.36
CA ILE A 318 12.75 16.40 -8.42
C ILE A 318 12.16 17.41 -9.39
N ALA A 319 12.80 18.57 -9.51
CA ALA A 319 12.34 19.67 -10.35
C ALA A 319 11.99 19.16 -11.78
N THR A 320 11.03 19.71 -12.54
CA THR A 320 11.23 20.97 -13.32
C THR A 320 10.11 21.24 -14.36
N LEU A 321 8.82 21.15 -14.02
CA LEU A 321 7.79 21.61 -14.95
C LEU A 321 6.71 22.45 -14.23
N PRO A 322 6.54 23.75 -14.57
CA PRO A 322 5.56 24.63 -13.91
C PRO A 322 4.14 24.11 -14.11
N GLN A 323 3.31 24.08 -13.06
CA GLN A 323 1.89 23.73 -13.25
C GLN A 323 1.18 24.86 -14.01
N HIS A 324 0.10 24.53 -14.72
CA HIS A 324 -0.66 25.48 -15.53
C HIS A 324 -1.26 26.66 -14.72
N ASP A 325 -1.42 26.50 -13.41
CA ASP A 325 -1.95 27.51 -12.48
C ASP A 325 -0.87 28.36 -11.79
N GLY A 326 0.40 28.21 -12.20
CA GLY A 326 1.53 28.89 -11.58
C GLY A 326 1.97 28.28 -10.24
N ARG A 327 1.35 27.18 -9.79
CA ARG A 327 1.85 26.42 -8.64
C ARG A 327 3.16 25.74 -9.01
N THR A 328 4.04 25.70 -8.03
CA THR A 328 5.40 25.16 -8.15
C THR A 328 5.47 23.73 -7.63
N HIS A 329 4.33 23.16 -7.21
CA HIS A 329 4.23 21.85 -6.56
C HIS A 329 2.88 21.18 -6.82
N SER A 330 2.85 19.85 -6.78
CA SER A 330 1.62 19.04 -6.89
C SER A 330 1.49 18.07 -5.71
N LEU A 331 0.35 18.13 -5.01
CA LEU A 331 0.01 17.21 -3.91
C LEU A 331 0.05 15.74 -4.35
N ALA A 332 -0.21 15.45 -5.63
CA ALA A 332 -0.13 14.10 -6.17
C ALA A 332 1.29 13.51 -6.08
N ILE A 333 2.34 14.33 -6.29
CA ILE A 333 3.74 13.91 -6.19
C ILE A 333 4.12 13.69 -4.72
N THR A 334 3.80 14.67 -3.85
CA THR A 334 4.02 14.53 -2.39
C THR A 334 3.32 13.29 -1.84
N PHE A 335 2.06 13.08 -2.25
CA PHE A 335 1.29 11.91 -1.86
C PHE A 335 1.97 10.60 -2.31
N ASP A 336 2.39 10.47 -3.58
CA ASP A 336 3.08 9.27 -4.09
C ASP A 336 4.35 8.95 -3.31
N GLU A 337 5.18 9.96 -3.04
CA GLU A 337 6.44 9.76 -2.34
C GLU A 337 6.22 9.45 -0.85
N MET A 338 5.25 10.09 -0.19
CA MET A 338 4.88 9.87 1.21
C MET A 338 4.37 8.45 1.48
N VAL A 339 3.66 7.84 0.51
CA VAL A 339 3.07 6.49 0.68
C VAL A 339 3.97 5.38 0.14
N ARG A 340 5.20 5.72 -0.25
CA ARG A 340 6.19 4.76 -0.75
C ARG A 340 6.64 3.81 0.35
N PHE A 341 6.72 2.52 0.03
CA PHE A 341 7.12 1.52 1.02
C PHE A 341 8.56 1.70 1.49
N PRO A 342 8.86 1.49 2.78
CA PRO A 342 10.23 1.57 3.26
C PRO A 342 11.08 0.40 2.71
N PRO A 343 12.42 0.54 2.74
CA PRO A 343 13.35 -0.56 2.50
C PRO A 343 13.05 -1.79 3.40
N LYS A 344 13.43 -3.01 2.96
CA LYS A 344 13.09 -4.27 3.67
C LYS A 344 13.72 -4.35 5.07
N ASP A 345 14.93 -3.83 5.22
CA ASP A 345 15.65 -3.64 6.49
C ASP A 345 14.95 -2.66 7.43
N GLN A 346 13.89 -1.98 6.98
CA GLN A 346 13.06 -1.07 7.78
C GLN A 346 11.60 -1.55 7.90
N ALA A 347 11.12 -2.39 6.97
CA ALA A 347 9.78 -2.96 7.01
C ALA A 347 9.56 -3.90 8.20
N SER A 348 8.40 -3.78 8.86
CA SER A 348 8.00 -4.62 9.99
C SER A 348 7.20 -5.85 9.53
N PRO A 349 7.66 -7.09 9.83
CA PRO A 349 6.87 -8.30 9.59
C PRO A 349 5.48 -8.31 10.26
N LYS A 350 5.28 -7.54 11.35
CA LYS A 350 3.98 -7.42 12.03
C LYS A 350 2.85 -7.01 11.08
N GLY A 351 3.14 -6.18 10.07
CA GLY A 351 2.14 -5.71 9.10
C GLY A 351 1.35 -6.84 8.45
N HIS A 352 1.97 -8.01 8.24
CA HIS A 352 1.33 -9.18 7.66
C HIS A 352 0.20 -9.76 8.53
N LEU A 353 0.30 -9.69 9.86
CA LEU A 353 -0.75 -10.16 10.77
C LEU A 353 -2.06 -9.43 10.59
N MET A 354 -2.02 -8.18 10.14
CA MET A 354 -3.22 -7.39 9.92
C MET A 354 -4.14 -8.01 8.86
N HIS A 355 -3.62 -8.88 7.97
CA HIS A 355 -4.44 -9.64 7.03
C HIS A 355 -5.32 -10.71 7.69
N TYR A 356 -4.92 -11.20 8.86
CA TYR A 356 -5.58 -12.30 9.59
C TYR A 356 -6.57 -11.82 10.66
N VAL A 357 -6.60 -10.52 10.96
CA VAL A 357 -7.55 -9.92 11.90
C VAL A 357 -8.98 -10.03 11.32
N PRO A 358 -9.94 -10.70 11.99
CA PRO A 358 -11.31 -10.89 11.54
C PRO A 358 -12.04 -9.61 11.22
N ALA A 359 -11.77 -8.52 11.93
CA ALA A 359 -12.30 -7.20 11.59
C ALA A 359 -11.94 -6.82 10.14
N ASN A 360 -10.72 -7.15 9.67
CA ASN A 360 -10.31 -6.90 8.29
C ASN A 360 -10.87 -7.92 7.29
N THR A 361 -11.19 -9.16 7.71
CA THR A 361 -11.91 -10.12 6.85
C THR A 361 -13.39 -9.76 6.72
N ALA A 362 -14.03 -9.30 7.80
CA ALA A 362 -15.43 -8.89 7.82
C ALA A 362 -15.68 -7.68 6.93
N LYS A 363 -14.70 -6.76 6.81
CA LYS A 363 -14.74 -5.63 5.87
C LYS A 363 -14.95 -6.03 4.40
N GLN A 364 -14.70 -7.29 4.01
CA GLN A 364 -15.01 -7.77 2.66
C GLN A 364 -16.52 -7.77 2.36
N TYR A 365 -17.34 -7.91 3.40
CA TYR A 365 -18.81 -7.91 3.34
C TYR A 365 -19.42 -6.54 3.58
N ASP A 366 -18.63 -5.58 4.08
CA ASP A 366 -19.07 -4.20 4.26
C ASP A 366 -19.40 -3.58 2.89
N HIS A 367 -20.52 -2.88 2.81
CA HIS A 367 -20.99 -2.21 1.60
C HIS A 367 -21.97 -1.09 1.97
N LYS A 368 -22.15 -0.15 1.02
CA LYS A 368 -23.05 0.98 1.24
C LYS A 368 -24.48 0.47 1.21
N ILE A 369 -25.21 0.71 2.30
CA ILE A 369 -26.63 0.37 2.43
C ILE A 369 -27.41 1.67 2.35
N TYR A 370 -28.31 1.74 1.38
CA TYR A 370 -29.28 2.82 1.28
C TYR A 370 -30.56 2.42 2.02
N SER A 371 -31.21 3.41 2.66
CA SER A 371 -32.55 3.32 3.24
C SER A 371 -33.56 2.71 2.25
N PRO A 372 -34.74 2.23 2.68
CA PRO A 372 -35.70 1.56 1.80
C PRO A 372 -36.25 2.47 0.70
N SER A 373 -35.47 2.62 -0.36
CA SER A 373 -35.77 3.23 -1.65
C SER A 373 -36.28 2.17 -2.62
N ALA A 374 -36.77 2.60 -3.78
CA ALA A 374 -37.10 1.67 -4.86
C ALA A 374 -35.88 0.79 -5.20
N ARG A 375 -36.12 -0.53 -5.27
CA ARG A 375 -35.13 -1.54 -5.65
C ARG A 375 -35.61 -2.26 -6.90
N LEU A 376 -34.71 -2.47 -7.86
CA LEU A 376 -34.98 -3.19 -9.10
C LEU A 376 -34.07 -4.41 -9.19
N PRO A 377 -34.62 -5.64 -9.17
CA PRO A 377 -33.82 -6.83 -9.40
C PRO A 377 -33.31 -6.87 -10.83
N LEU A 378 -32.03 -7.23 -10.99
CA LEU A 378 -31.39 -7.30 -12.30
C LEU A 378 -31.46 -8.72 -12.90
N PRO A 379 -31.51 -8.85 -14.23
CA PRO A 379 -31.43 -10.13 -14.92
C PRO A 379 -30.14 -10.88 -14.57
N LYS A 380 -30.24 -12.21 -14.36
CA LYS A 380 -29.11 -13.07 -13.97
C LYS A 380 -28.23 -13.46 -15.15
N VAL A 381 -27.77 -12.48 -15.93
CA VAL A 381 -26.81 -12.66 -17.01
C VAL A 381 -25.42 -12.92 -16.44
N ASN A 382 -24.68 -13.87 -17.01
CA ASN A 382 -23.35 -14.26 -16.57
C ASN A 382 -22.32 -14.17 -17.71
N VAL A 383 -21.03 -14.31 -17.35
CA VAL A 383 -19.93 -14.24 -18.32
C VAL A 383 -20.01 -15.28 -19.44
N VAL A 384 -20.70 -16.40 -19.22
CA VAL A 384 -20.96 -17.42 -20.25
C VAL A 384 -21.88 -16.93 -21.37
N ASP A 385 -22.69 -15.91 -21.11
CA ASP A 385 -23.66 -15.33 -22.05
C ASP A 385 -23.01 -14.28 -22.97
N LEU A 386 -21.73 -13.94 -22.76
CA LEU A 386 -21.00 -12.92 -23.53
C LEU A 386 -21.15 -13.10 -25.04
N ALA A 387 -21.02 -14.33 -25.54
CA ALA A 387 -21.11 -14.62 -26.97
C ALA A 387 -22.55 -14.47 -27.52
N ALA A 388 -23.56 -14.80 -26.72
CA ALA A 388 -24.96 -14.68 -27.11
C ALA A 388 -25.43 -13.21 -27.14
N LEU A 389 -24.82 -12.37 -26.31
CA LEU A 389 -25.09 -10.94 -26.22
C LEU A 389 -24.26 -10.09 -27.19
N ALA A 390 -23.35 -10.71 -27.94
CA ALA A 390 -22.56 -10.02 -28.97
C ALA A 390 -23.46 -9.69 -30.17
N THR A 391 -24.04 -8.49 -30.17
CA THR A 391 -24.90 -7.99 -31.27
C THR A 391 -24.38 -6.68 -31.83
N ALA A 392 -24.54 -6.45 -33.14
CA ALA A 392 -24.23 -5.16 -33.76
C ALA A 392 -25.30 -4.09 -33.44
N ALA A 393 -24.86 -2.87 -33.14
CA ALA A 393 -25.60 -1.59 -33.14
C ALA A 393 -27.12 -1.65 -32.84
N ALA A 394 -27.49 -2.24 -31.70
CA ALA A 394 -28.85 -2.18 -31.14
C ALA A 394 -28.91 -1.17 -29.98
N PRO A 395 -30.08 -0.59 -29.65
CA PRO A 395 -30.26 0.26 -28.46
C PRO A 395 -29.67 -0.41 -27.20
N VAL A 396 -29.29 0.36 -26.19
CA VAL A 396 -28.70 -0.23 -24.97
C VAL A 396 -29.81 -0.99 -24.23
N GLU A 397 -29.65 -2.31 -24.09
CA GLU A 397 -30.60 -3.18 -23.38
C GLU A 397 -30.03 -3.59 -22.01
N ILE A 398 -30.92 -3.81 -21.05
CA ILE A 398 -30.59 -4.14 -19.66
C ILE A 398 -29.56 -5.27 -19.54
N ASP A 399 -29.70 -6.37 -20.29
CA ASP A 399 -28.83 -7.54 -20.18
C ASP A 399 -27.36 -7.22 -20.48
N ARG A 400 -27.12 -6.35 -21.47
CA ARG A 400 -25.77 -5.93 -21.89
C ARG A 400 -25.13 -4.97 -20.89
N LEU A 401 -25.90 -3.99 -20.40
CA LEU A 401 -25.43 -3.05 -19.40
C LEU A 401 -25.14 -3.74 -18.06
N VAL A 402 -26.04 -4.60 -17.60
CA VAL A 402 -25.91 -5.34 -16.34
C VAL A 402 -24.72 -6.28 -16.36
N LEU A 403 -24.46 -6.98 -17.48
CA LEU A 403 -23.27 -7.81 -17.59
C LEU A 403 -21.99 -6.98 -17.46
N ALA A 404 -21.92 -5.83 -18.12
CA ALA A 404 -20.76 -4.93 -18.05
C ALA A 404 -20.54 -4.36 -16.64
N VAL A 405 -21.61 -3.94 -15.95
CA VAL A 405 -21.53 -3.47 -14.57
C VAL A 405 -21.17 -4.62 -13.61
N ARG A 406 -21.72 -5.82 -13.83
CA ARG A 406 -21.46 -6.97 -12.95
C ARG A 406 -20.02 -7.47 -13.05
N THR A 407 -19.43 -7.52 -14.23
CA THR A 407 -18.00 -7.88 -14.35
C THR A 407 -17.12 -6.82 -13.70
N ALA A 408 -17.41 -5.54 -13.91
CA ALA A 408 -16.61 -4.45 -13.37
C ALA A 408 -16.77 -4.23 -11.85
N PHE A 409 -17.95 -4.47 -11.26
CA PHE A 409 -18.26 -4.07 -9.88
C PHE A 409 -18.90 -5.19 -9.04
N GLY A 410 -19.27 -6.31 -9.64
CA GLY A 410 -20.08 -7.36 -9.04
C GLY A 410 -19.33 -8.58 -8.51
N LEU A 411 -20.12 -9.50 -7.96
CA LEU A 411 -19.66 -10.78 -7.42
C LEU A 411 -19.77 -11.91 -8.45
N GLN A 412 -18.83 -12.85 -8.37
CA GLN A 412 -18.90 -14.13 -9.06
C GLN A 412 -20.02 -14.99 -8.45
N PRO A 413 -20.80 -15.73 -9.27
CA PRO A 413 -21.81 -16.65 -8.76
C PRO A 413 -21.17 -17.81 -7.96
N GLY A 414 -21.91 -18.36 -7.00
CA GLY A 414 -21.54 -19.59 -6.28
C GLY A 414 -20.49 -19.45 -5.19
N GLY A 415 -20.19 -18.22 -4.73
CA GLY A 415 -19.19 -18.01 -3.66
C GLY A 415 -19.53 -18.71 -2.34
N ALA A 416 -20.81 -18.76 -1.96
CA ALA A 416 -21.27 -19.48 -0.77
C ALA A 416 -21.18 -21.01 -0.91
N ASP A 417 -21.28 -21.54 -2.14
CA ASP A 417 -21.29 -22.97 -2.45
C ASP A 417 -19.87 -23.57 -2.46
N ARG A 418 -18.83 -22.73 -2.56
CA ARG A 418 -17.41 -23.14 -2.50
C ARG A 418 -16.92 -23.48 -1.09
N GLY A 419 -17.78 -23.33 -0.07
CA GLY A 419 -17.42 -23.54 1.34
C GLY A 419 -16.44 -22.48 1.89
N ASP A 420 -16.09 -21.48 1.09
CA ASP A 420 -15.18 -20.41 1.44
C ASP A 420 -15.92 -19.23 2.09
N ARG A 421 -15.32 -18.62 3.12
CA ARG A 421 -15.85 -17.44 3.82
C ARG A 421 -15.32 -16.13 3.21
N HIS A 422 -14.81 -16.16 1.98
CA HIS A 422 -14.34 -15.00 1.25
C HIS A 422 -15.37 -14.53 0.21
N VAL A 423 -15.38 -13.24 -0.06
CA VAL A 423 -16.22 -12.67 -1.12
C VAL A 423 -15.52 -12.84 -2.47
N HIS A 424 -16.12 -13.58 -3.40
CA HIS A 424 -15.55 -13.77 -4.74
C HIS A 424 -16.05 -12.68 -5.69
N ARG A 425 -15.16 -11.78 -6.13
CA ARG A 425 -15.46 -10.63 -7.01
C ARG A 425 -15.04 -10.92 -8.45
N TYR A 426 -15.62 -10.25 -9.44
CA TYR A 426 -15.07 -10.29 -10.80
C TYR A 426 -13.89 -9.34 -10.99
N HIS A 427 -13.89 -8.18 -10.35
CA HIS A 427 -12.75 -7.28 -10.33
C HIS A 427 -11.86 -7.58 -9.11
N ALA A 428 -10.54 -7.49 -9.28
CA ALA A 428 -9.61 -7.57 -8.16
C ALA A 428 -9.66 -6.27 -7.35
N THR A 429 -9.50 -6.37 -6.01
CA THR A 429 -9.42 -5.21 -5.12
C THR A 429 -8.37 -5.39 -4.04
N GLY A 430 -7.76 -4.29 -3.62
CA GLY A 430 -6.81 -4.24 -2.51
C GLY A 430 -7.40 -4.86 -1.25
N GLY A 431 -6.85 -6.00 -0.82
CA GLY A 431 -7.30 -6.71 0.38
C GLY A 431 -8.70 -7.33 0.27
N ASN A 432 -9.25 -7.45 -0.94
CA ASN A 432 -10.60 -7.89 -1.24
C ASN A 432 -11.72 -7.01 -0.63
N LEU A 433 -11.44 -5.72 -0.43
CA LEU A 433 -12.35 -4.78 0.23
C LEU A 433 -13.48 -4.26 -0.67
N GLY A 434 -13.44 -4.55 -1.98
CA GLY A 434 -14.51 -4.16 -2.91
C GLY A 434 -14.61 -2.64 -3.10
N SER A 435 -13.48 -1.92 -3.17
CA SER A 435 -13.47 -0.46 -3.14
C SER A 435 -14.30 0.23 -4.23
N PRO A 436 -14.32 -0.23 -5.49
CA PRO A 436 -15.09 0.41 -6.55
C PRO A 436 -16.58 0.21 -6.36
N GLN A 437 -17.34 1.30 -6.47
CA GLN A 437 -18.79 1.36 -6.35
C GLN A 437 -19.36 1.98 -7.62
N ALA A 438 -20.41 1.37 -8.18
CA ALA A 438 -21.06 1.87 -9.38
C ALA A 438 -22.36 2.60 -9.05
N TYR A 439 -22.48 3.80 -9.61
CA TYR A 439 -23.73 4.55 -9.70
C TYR A 439 -24.06 4.75 -11.18
N LEU A 440 -25.32 4.58 -11.55
CA LEU A 440 -25.80 4.62 -12.93
C LEU A 440 -26.81 5.75 -13.07
N ALA A 441 -26.56 6.68 -13.99
CA ALA A 441 -27.62 7.51 -14.57
C ALA A 441 -28.19 6.76 -15.77
N ILE A 442 -29.45 6.34 -15.67
CA ILE A 442 -30.19 5.70 -16.75
C ILE A 442 -31.08 6.75 -17.41
N ARG A 443 -31.02 6.87 -18.73
CA ARG A 443 -31.92 7.73 -19.54
C ARG A 443 -32.74 6.93 -20.54
N ASP A 444 -32.09 6.11 -21.34
CA ASP A 444 -32.73 5.37 -22.44
C ASP A 444 -32.15 3.95 -22.56
N VAL A 445 -32.41 3.11 -21.56
CA VAL A 445 -31.98 1.70 -21.55
C VAL A 445 -33.22 0.81 -21.56
N GLY A 446 -33.34 -0.04 -22.57
CA GLY A 446 -34.42 -1.01 -22.68
C GLY A 446 -34.51 -1.88 -21.43
N GLY A 447 -35.69 -1.88 -20.79
CA GLY A 447 -35.95 -2.63 -19.56
C GLY A 447 -35.57 -1.94 -18.24
N LEU A 448 -35.03 -0.71 -18.26
CA LEU A 448 -34.73 0.07 -17.06
C LEU A 448 -35.43 1.43 -17.05
N PRO A 449 -36.06 1.85 -15.94
CA PRO A 449 -36.58 3.20 -15.81
C PRO A 449 -35.45 4.22 -15.68
N ALA A 450 -35.68 5.43 -16.21
CA ALA A 450 -34.76 6.55 -16.06
C ALA A 450 -34.59 6.91 -14.57
N GLY A 451 -33.37 7.27 -14.17
CA GLY A 451 -33.06 7.57 -12.78
C GLY A 451 -31.60 7.44 -12.40
N TRP A 452 -31.27 7.87 -11.17
CA TRP A 452 -30.01 7.59 -10.51
C TRP A 452 -30.11 6.34 -9.65
N TRP A 453 -29.24 5.38 -9.93
CA TRP A 453 -29.23 4.07 -9.31
C TRP A 453 -27.85 3.73 -8.73
N HIS A 454 -27.80 3.13 -7.55
CA HIS A 454 -26.61 2.44 -7.06
C HIS A 454 -26.72 0.95 -7.36
N TYR A 455 -25.65 0.37 -7.88
CA TYR A 455 -25.58 -1.08 -8.06
C TYR A 455 -25.15 -1.78 -6.76
N ASP A 456 -26.05 -2.55 -6.16
CA ASP A 456 -25.78 -3.40 -4.99
C ASP A 456 -25.20 -4.76 -5.46
N PRO A 457 -23.91 -5.03 -5.23
CA PRO A 457 -23.27 -6.24 -5.73
C PRO A 457 -23.69 -7.50 -4.97
N PHE A 458 -24.22 -7.38 -3.74
CA PHE A 458 -24.59 -8.53 -2.90
C PHE A 458 -25.98 -9.04 -3.22
N THR A 459 -26.93 -8.15 -3.50
CA THR A 459 -28.29 -8.54 -3.93
C THR A 459 -28.43 -8.61 -5.44
N HIS A 460 -27.47 -8.07 -6.19
CA HIS A 460 -27.56 -7.92 -7.65
C HIS A 460 -28.81 -7.13 -8.06
N GLU A 461 -28.97 -5.95 -7.46
CA GLU A 461 -30.10 -5.05 -7.66
C GLU A 461 -29.62 -3.63 -7.94
N LEU A 462 -30.47 -2.81 -8.55
CA LEU A 462 -30.33 -1.37 -8.57
C LEU A 462 -31.16 -0.75 -7.46
N VAL A 463 -30.55 0.14 -6.68
CA VAL A 463 -31.21 0.89 -5.59
C VAL A 463 -31.29 2.35 -5.99
N ALA A 464 -32.47 2.96 -5.96
CA ALA A 464 -32.60 4.40 -6.26
C ALA A 464 -31.91 5.24 -5.16
N VAL A 465 -31.06 6.18 -5.56
CA VAL A 465 -30.18 6.91 -4.61
C VAL A 465 -30.30 8.42 -4.63
N ALA A 466 -30.80 9.01 -5.71
CA ALA A 466 -30.91 10.46 -5.85
C ALA A 466 -32.12 10.86 -6.71
N PRO A 467 -32.67 12.07 -6.54
CA PRO A 467 -33.65 12.64 -7.46
C PRO A 467 -33.09 12.71 -8.88
N PHE A 468 -33.94 12.42 -9.87
CA PHE A 468 -33.60 12.55 -11.29
C PHE A 468 -34.37 13.72 -11.89
N ASP A 469 -33.98 14.91 -11.47
CA ASP A 469 -34.65 16.20 -11.74
C ASP A 469 -33.96 17.00 -12.87
N ASP A 470 -34.40 18.25 -13.04
CA ASP A 470 -33.86 19.16 -14.06
C ASP A 470 -32.36 19.42 -13.85
N GLU A 471 -31.88 19.47 -12.61
CA GLU A 471 -30.45 19.66 -12.32
C GLU A 471 -29.62 18.46 -12.79
N SER A 472 -30.07 17.25 -12.47
CA SER A 472 -29.46 16.02 -12.95
C SER A 472 -29.47 15.94 -14.48
N THR A 473 -30.60 16.29 -15.10
CA THR A 473 -30.76 16.27 -16.56
C THR A 473 -29.84 17.28 -17.24
N ASN A 474 -29.78 18.52 -16.73
CA ASN A 474 -28.90 19.56 -17.28
C ASN A 474 -27.41 19.19 -17.16
N TRP A 475 -26.99 18.62 -16.02
CA TRP A 475 -25.61 18.13 -15.87
C TRP A 475 -25.31 17.03 -16.87
N LEU A 476 -26.23 16.07 -17.03
CA LEU A 476 -26.12 14.94 -17.95
C LEU A 476 -26.09 15.35 -19.43
N ASP A 477 -26.88 16.35 -19.81
CA ASP A 477 -26.91 16.91 -21.17
C ASP A 477 -25.64 17.68 -21.50
N SER A 478 -24.99 18.28 -20.49
CA SER A 478 -23.70 18.95 -20.63
C SER A 478 -22.53 17.95 -20.67
N ALA A 479 -22.47 17.04 -19.70
CA ALA A 479 -21.36 16.12 -19.49
C ALA A 479 -21.36 14.94 -20.48
N ALA A 480 -22.53 14.40 -20.79
CA ALA A 480 -22.70 13.17 -21.57
C ALA A 480 -23.82 13.30 -22.61
N PRO A 481 -23.82 14.28 -23.53
CA PRO A 481 -24.96 14.52 -24.42
C PRO A 481 -25.38 13.24 -25.16
N GLY A 482 -26.68 12.93 -25.12
CA GLY A 482 -27.30 11.82 -25.85
C GLY A 482 -26.94 10.39 -25.40
N ALA A 483 -26.04 10.22 -24.41
CA ALA A 483 -25.70 8.90 -23.87
C ALA A 483 -26.93 8.17 -23.26
N PRO A 484 -27.20 6.91 -23.62
CA PRO A 484 -28.28 6.13 -22.98
C PRO A 484 -28.08 5.91 -21.47
N ALA A 485 -26.83 5.73 -21.05
CA ALA A 485 -26.46 5.55 -19.65
C ALA A 485 -25.08 6.15 -19.34
N VAL A 486 -24.89 6.53 -18.08
CA VAL A 486 -23.60 6.97 -17.53
C VAL A 486 -23.29 6.17 -16.26
N VAL A 487 -22.09 5.60 -16.18
CA VAL A 487 -21.53 4.94 -15.00
C VAL A 487 -20.61 5.91 -14.28
N VAL A 488 -20.93 6.24 -13.04
CA VAL A 488 -20.06 6.97 -12.12
C VAL A 488 -19.44 5.94 -11.18
N SER A 489 -18.12 5.79 -11.25
CA SER A 489 -17.34 4.96 -10.34
C SER A 489 -16.90 5.80 -9.15
N ALA A 490 -17.19 5.36 -7.93
CA ALA A 490 -16.66 5.94 -6.69
C ALA A 490 -15.80 4.92 -5.94
N GLY A 491 -14.81 5.38 -5.20
CA GLY A 491 -13.96 4.54 -4.37
C GLY A 491 -14.34 4.65 -2.90
N ALA A 492 -14.62 3.54 -2.21
CA ALA A 492 -14.93 3.56 -0.77
C ALA A 492 -13.68 3.83 0.09
N LEU A 493 -13.17 5.06 0.04
CA LEU A 493 -11.92 5.50 0.65
C LEU A 493 -11.87 5.21 2.15
N SER A 494 -12.90 5.58 2.90
CA SER A 494 -12.95 5.35 4.36
C SER A 494 -12.77 3.87 4.75
N ARG A 495 -13.45 2.96 4.03
CA ARG A 495 -13.34 1.50 4.23
C ARG A 495 -11.95 0.98 3.92
N VAL A 496 -11.31 1.48 2.86
CA VAL A 496 -9.95 1.08 2.46
C VAL A 496 -8.91 1.69 3.39
N ALA A 497 -9.07 2.95 3.81
CA ALA A 497 -8.21 3.67 4.76
C ALA A 497 -8.20 3.01 6.14
N ALA A 498 -9.31 2.42 6.57
CA ALA A 498 -9.35 1.61 7.79
C ALA A 498 -8.42 0.38 7.77
N LYS A 499 -7.83 0.01 6.62
CA LYS A 499 -6.80 -1.03 6.51
C LYS A 499 -5.45 -0.49 6.01
N TYR A 500 -5.47 0.44 5.06
CA TYR A 500 -4.27 0.90 4.35
C TYR A 500 -3.83 2.32 4.75
N GLY A 501 -4.54 2.99 5.65
CA GLY A 501 -4.26 4.38 6.02
C GLY A 501 -4.19 5.29 4.78
N PRO A 502 -3.23 6.23 4.72
CA PRO A 502 -3.02 7.12 3.58
C PRO A 502 -2.82 6.40 2.23
N PHE A 503 -2.27 5.18 2.21
CA PHE A 503 -2.07 4.41 0.97
C PHE A 503 -3.41 4.04 0.29
N ALA A 504 -4.55 4.15 1.01
CA ALA A 504 -5.87 3.86 0.48
C ALA A 504 -6.27 4.70 -0.74
N ALA A 505 -5.88 5.98 -0.79
CA ALA A 505 -6.17 6.81 -1.97
C ALA A 505 -5.49 6.27 -3.22
N ARG A 506 -4.32 5.63 -3.11
CA ARG A 506 -3.69 4.93 -4.23
C ARG A 506 -4.47 3.65 -4.60
N VAL A 507 -4.85 2.86 -3.60
CA VAL A 507 -5.58 1.59 -3.78
C VAL A 507 -6.90 1.80 -4.50
N ILE A 508 -7.72 2.79 -4.12
CA ILE A 508 -9.03 2.99 -4.76
C ILE A 508 -8.92 3.32 -6.25
N HIS A 509 -7.86 4.01 -6.66
CA HIS A 509 -7.64 4.37 -8.07
C HIS A 509 -7.04 3.20 -8.86
N MET A 510 -6.22 2.36 -8.23
CA MET A 510 -5.77 1.10 -8.84
C MET A 510 -6.95 0.14 -9.06
N ASP A 511 -7.78 -0.06 -8.02
CA ASP A 511 -8.99 -0.89 -8.08
C ASP A 511 -10.00 -0.35 -9.12
N ALA A 512 -10.13 0.97 -9.24
CA ALA A 512 -10.91 1.60 -10.30
C ALA A 512 -10.35 1.27 -11.69
N GLY A 513 -9.03 1.32 -11.89
CA GLY A 513 -8.40 0.92 -13.16
C GLY A 513 -8.68 -0.52 -13.58
N VAL A 514 -8.66 -1.46 -12.63
CA VAL A 514 -9.07 -2.86 -12.86
C VAL A 514 -10.52 -2.94 -13.31
N SER A 515 -11.41 -2.22 -12.61
CA SER A 515 -12.85 -2.20 -12.89
C SER A 515 -13.16 -1.58 -14.25
N LEU A 516 -12.50 -0.47 -14.60
CA LEU A 516 -12.65 0.23 -15.87
C LEU A 516 -12.13 -0.61 -17.05
N HIS A 517 -11.04 -1.36 -16.86
CA HIS A 517 -10.57 -2.32 -17.86
C HIS A 517 -11.64 -3.37 -18.16
N GLN A 518 -12.21 -3.98 -17.12
CA GLN A 518 -13.25 -4.99 -17.30
C GLN A 518 -14.55 -4.42 -17.87
N LEU A 519 -14.95 -3.21 -17.45
CA LEU A 519 -16.11 -2.50 -17.98
C LEU A 519 -15.96 -2.28 -19.48
N GLY A 520 -14.85 -1.67 -19.90
CA GLY A 520 -14.57 -1.36 -21.30
C GLY A 520 -14.51 -2.60 -22.19
N GLU A 521 -13.83 -3.65 -21.74
CA GLU A 521 -13.72 -4.88 -22.51
C GLU A 521 -15.04 -5.64 -22.58
N THR A 522 -15.83 -5.67 -21.51
CA THR A 522 -17.17 -6.27 -21.52
C THR A 522 -18.09 -5.50 -22.47
N CYS A 523 -18.14 -4.17 -22.37
CA CYS A 523 -18.92 -3.32 -23.28
C CYS A 523 -18.57 -3.61 -24.73
N ARG A 524 -17.28 -3.61 -25.08
CA ARG A 524 -16.80 -3.89 -26.45
C ARG A 524 -17.30 -5.24 -26.96
N LEU A 525 -17.28 -6.28 -26.12
CA LEU A 525 -17.69 -7.64 -26.49
C LEU A 525 -19.20 -7.78 -26.68
N VAL A 526 -20.01 -6.98 -25.98
CA VAL A 526 -21.48 -7.01 -26.09
C VAL A 526 -22.05 -5.93 -27.03
N GLY A 527 -21.21 -5.33 -27.88
CA GLY A 527 -21.64 -4.33 -28.87
C GLY A 527 -22.00 -2.97 -28.26
N LEU A 528 -21.43 -2.64 -27.09
CA LEU A 528 -21.49 -1.32 -26.47
C LEU A 528 -20.13 -0.64 -26.56
N SER A 529 -20.11 0.67 -26.34
CA SER A 529 -18.90 1.45 -26.16
C SER A 529 -18.90 2.13 -24.80
N ALA A 530 -17.73 2.16 -24.16
CA ALA A 530 -17.51 2.80 -22.87
C ALA A 530 -16.49 3.92 -23.07
N GLN A 531 -16.89 5.16 -22.86
CA GLN A 531 -16.01 6.32 -23.06
C GLN A 531 -15.95 7.16 -21.79
N ARG A 532 -14.74 7.53 -21.38
CA ARG A 532 -14.55 8.37 -20.20
C ARG A 532 -14.94 9.83 -20.51
N ILE A 533 -15.46 10.52 -19.49
CA ILE A 533 -15.98 11.88 -19.63
C ILE A 533 -14.97 12.90 -19.08
N GLY A 534 -14.51 13.80 -19.96
CA GLY A 534 -13.61 14.91 -19.61
C GLY A 534 -14.36 16.22 -19.36
N LYS A 535 -13.63 17.28 -19.00
CA LYS A 535 -14.13 18.65 -18.75
C LYS A 535 -15.23 18.76 -17.67
N VAL A 536 -15.29 17.81 -16.76
CA VAL A 536 -16.25 17.77 -15.65
C VAL A 536 -15.49 17.77 -14.33
N ARG A 537 -16.05 18.40 -13.30
CA ARG A 537 -15.54 18.23 -11.94
C ARG A 537 -16.25 17.05 -11.30
N PHE A 538 -15.48 16.23 -10.60
CA PHE A 538 -16.00 15.03 -9.94
C PHE A 538 -16.88 15.39 -8.73
N GLU A 539 -16.60 16.52 -8.07
CA GLU A 539 -17.45 17.06 -6.99
C GLU A 539 -18.89 17.35 -7.44
N ASP A 540 -19.10 17.73 -8.70
CA ASP A 540 -20.42 18.12 -9.20
C ASP A 540 -21.38 16.92 -9.19
N VAL A 541 -20.92 15.76 -9.68
CA VAL A 541 -21.74 14.53 -9.69
C VAL A 541 -21.77 13.87 -8.31
N ALA A 542 -20.70 14.00 -7.52
CA ALA A 542 -20.70 13.54 -6.13
C ALA A 542 -21.83 14.22 -5.33
N ARG A 543 -22.00 15.53 -5.51
CA ARG A 543 -23.09 16.31 -4.90
C ARG A 543 -24.47 15.83 -5.35
N LEU A 544 -24.68 15.61 -6.65
CA LEU A 544 -25.95 15.11 -7.19
C LEU A 544 -26.32 13.73 -6.60
N LEU A 545 -25.31 12.88 -6.37
CA LEU A 545 -25.48 11.54 -5.81
C LEU A 545 -25.48 11.50 -4.26
N GLY A 546 -25.26 12.64 -3.59
CA GLY A 546 -25.13 12.71 -2.14
C GLY A 546 -23.94 11.93 -1.58
N LEU A 547 -22.84 11.86 -2.34
CA LEU A 547 -21.58 11.25 -1.90
C LEU A 547 -20.76 12.27 -1.10
N ASP A 548 -19.99 11.78 -0.14
CA ASP A 548 -19.03 12.58 0.64
C ASP A 548 -17.65 12.37 0.00
N PRO A 549 -17.09 13.34 -0.75
CA PRO A 549 -15.86 13.10 -1.50
C PRO A 549 -14.64 12.76 -0.61
N ALA A 550 -14.69 13.03 0.70
CA ALA A 550 -13.66 12.59 1.64
C ALA A 550 -13.78 11.10 2.03
N LYS A 551 -14.95 10.47 1.83
CA LYS A 551 -15.21 9.07 2.18
C LYS A 551 -15.44 8.17 0.98
N ASP A 552 -16.09 8.69 -0.05
CA ASP A 552 -16.44 8.01 -1.30
C ASP A 552 -16.21 8.92 -2.54
N PRO A 553 -14.95 9.35 -2.79
CA PRO A 553 -14.60 10.17 -3.95
C PRO A 553 -14.94 9.47 -5.27
N VAL A 554 -15.39 10.24 -6.25
CA VAL A 554 -15.57 9.76 -7.62
C VAL A 554 -14.19 9.50 -8.23
N THR A 555 -13.98 8.30 -8.76
CA THR A 555 -12.71 7.88 -9.36
C THR A 555 -12.72 7.99 -10.88
N GLU A 556 -13.88 7.83 -11.52
CA GLU A 556 -14.06 7.97 -12.97
C GLU A 556 -15.53 8.12 -13.35
N ILE A 557 -15.80 8.76 -14.49
CA ILE A 557 -17.14 8.88 -15.08
C ILE A 557 -17.08 8.35 -16.52
N VAL A 558 -18.00 7.45 -16.86
CA VAL A 558 -18.00 6.72 -18.14
C VAL A 558 -19.38 6.80 -18.78
N ARG A 559 -19.48 7.35 -20.00
CA ARG A 559 -20.68 7.23 -20.83
C ARG A 559 -20.71 5.86 -21.51
N ILE A 560 -21.90 5.28 -21.59
CA ILE A 560 -22.17 4.01 -22.28
C ILE A 560 -23.10 4.29 -23.45
N ASP A 561 -22.67 3.91 -24.65
CA ASP A 561 -23.40 4.08 -25.90
C ASP A 561 -23.43 2.76 -26.68
N PRO A 562 -24.36 2.57 -27.64
CA PRO A 562 -24.23 1.52 -28.64
C PRO A 562 -22.89 1.64 -29.37
N ALA A 563 -22.25 0.53 -29.70
CA ALA A 563 -21.06 0.57 -30.54
C ALA A 563 -21.45 1.03 -31.95
N ASN A 564 -20.96 2.20 -32.37
CA ASN A 564 -20.95 2.57 -33.79
C ASN A 564 -19.78 1.87 -34.48
N ASP A 565 -19.94 1.43 -35.74
CA ASP A 565 -18.93 0.79 -36.61
C ASP A 565 -17.65 1.63 -36.85
N ALA A 566 -17.50 2.76 -36.16
CA ALA A 566 -16.28 3.55 -36.20
C ALA A 566 -15.11 2.70 -35.62
N PRO A 567 -14.05 2.46 -36.40
CA PRO A 567 -12.90 1.69 -35.92
C PRO A 567 -12.36 2.32 -34.63
N ALA A 568 -11.89 1.47 -33.72
CA ALA A 568 -11.13 1.96 -32.57
C ALA A 568 -10.05 2.93 -33.08
N ALA A 569 -9.94 4.09 -32.44
CA ALA A 569 -8.90 5.04 -32.79
C ALA A 569 -7.57 4.29 -32.82
N GLN A 570 -6.81 4.43 -33.91
CA GLN A 570 -5.45 3.87 -33.96
C GLN A 570 -4.73 4.31 -32.68
N ALA A 571 -4.04 3.37 -32.01
CA ALA A 571 -3.12 3.73 -30.94
C ALA A 571 -2.30 4.89 -31.49
N GLY A 572 -2.40 6.06 -30.87
CA GLY A 572 -1.52 7.16 -31.22
C GLY A 572 -0.12 6.59 -31.21
N THR A 573 0.71 6.95 -32.21
CA THR A 573 2.14 6.72 -32.13
C THR A 573 2.64 7.56 -30.96
N GLY A 574 2.40 7.09 -29.73
CA GLY A 574 3.00 7.63 -28.54
C GLY A 574 4.47 7.51 -28.83
N CYS A 575 5.11 8.65 -29.06
CA CYS A 575 6.52 8.68 -29.41
C CYS A 575 7.21 7.81 -28.36
N ALA A 576 7.87 6.75 -28.79
CA ALA A 576 8.88 6.14 -27.94
C ALA A 576 9.82 7.29 -27.64
N PHE A 577 9.76 7.85 -26.43
CA PHE A 577 10.73 8.84 -26.02
C PHE A 577 12.04 8.08 -25.84
N THR A 578 12.74 7.90 -26.95
CA THR A 578 14.16 7.56 -27.00
C THR A 578 14.91 8.85 -26.79
N THR A 579 14.84 9.46 -25.61
CA THR A 579 15.69 10.61 -25.32
C THR A 579 16.24 10.55 -23.92
N ASN A 580 17.57 10.57 -23.87
CA ASN A 580 18.41 11.04 -22.78
C ASN A 580 18.14 12.53 -22.45
N ALA A 581 16.90 13.02 -22.60
CA ALA A 581 16.51 14.38 -22.29
C ALA A 581 16.49 14.51 -20.76
N ARG A 582 17.65 14.88 -20.21
CA ARG A 582 17.71 15.46 -18.87
C ARG A 582 16.86 16.71 -18.90
N VAL A 583 15.87 16.76 -18.02
CA VAL A 583 15.14 18.00 -17.77
C VAL A 583 16.11 18.94 -17.05
N ASP A 584 16.26 20.15 -17.59
CA ASP A 584 17.30 21.10 -17.22
C ASP A 584 16.99 21.70 -15.84
N SER A 585 17.77 21.31 -14.82
CA SER A 585 17.55 21.61 -13.41
C SER A 585 17.89 23.07 -13.06
N GLY A 586 16.97 24.00 -13.35
CA GLY A 586 17.00 25.36 -12.82
C GLY A 586 16.72 25.39 -11.30
N LEU A 587 17.38 26.30 -10.58
CA LEU A 587 17.40 26.41 -9.11
C LEU A 587 16.21 27.17 -8.50
N GLU A 588 15.17 27.48 -9.26
CA GLU A 588 14.05 28.28 -8.75
C GLU A 588 12.79 27.42 -8.64
N PHE A 589 12.16 27.51 -7.45
CA PHE A 589 10.79 27.12 -7.12
C PHE A 589 10.53 25.65 -6.72
N LEU A 590 10.55 25.35 -5.42
CA LEU A 590 10.27 24.02 -4.86
C LEU A 590 9.55 24.14 -3.50
N VAL A 591 8.58 23.27 -3.22
CA VAL A 591 7.93 23.12 -1.90
C VAL A 591 7.85 21.64 -1.51
N SER A 592 8.18 21.37 -0.25
CA SER A 592 7.96 20.16 0.54
C SER A 592 8.33 20.50 1.99
N ARG A 593 7.52 21.31 2.65
CA ARG A 593 7.36 21.14 4.09
C ARG A 593 6.27 20.11 4.33
N PRO A 594 6.21 19.54 5.54
CA PRO A 594 5.07 18.76 5.92
C PRO A 594 3.79 19.57 5.72
N ILE A 595 2.91 19.08 4.85
CA ILE A 595 1.57 19.64 4.65
C ILE A 595 0.67 18.93 5.65
N GLY A 596 0.84 19.28 6.92
CA GLY A 596 0.16 18.59 8.01
C GLY A 596 0.51 17.10 8.10
N SER A 597 -0.39 16.34 8.70
CA SER A 597 -0.34 14.89 8.84
C SER A 597 -0.49 14.17 7.51
N ARG A 598 -0.11 12.89 7.46
CA ARG A 598 -0.28 12.07 6.25
C ARG A 598 -1.73 11.92 5.82
N GLU A 599 -2.65 11.97 6.78
CA GLU A 599 -4.09 11.92 6.53
C GLU A 599 -4.59 13.24 5.91
N GLU A 600 -4.07 14.38 6.36
CA GLU A 600 -4.36 15.69 5.77
C GLU A 600 -3.83 15.76 4.32
N VAL A 601 -2.60 15.31 4.05
CA VAL A 601 -2.07 15.22 2.67
C VAL A 601 -2.96 14.37 1.77
N MET A 602 -3.37 13.19 2.23
CA MET A 602 -4.27 12.31 1.47
C MET A 602 -5.61 13.00 1.21
N THR A 603 -6.21 13.59 2.25
CA THR A 603 -7.51 14.27 2.17
C THR A 603 -7.46 15.41 1.17
N GLU A 604 -6.41 16.22 1.23
CA GLU A 604 -6.23 17.39 0.38
C GLU A 604 -5.92 17.00 -1.08
N PHE A 605 -5.12 15.95 -1.31
CA PHE A 605 -4.93 15.36 -2.63
C PHE A 605 -6.25 14.85 -3.24
N VAL A 606 -7.06 14.15 -2.45
CA VAL A 606 -8.37 13.66 -2.90
C VAL A 606 -9.29 14.84 -3.19
N ARG A 607 -9.33 15.86 -2.34
CA ARG A 607 -10.10 17.08 -2.56
C ARG A 607 -9.72 17.77 -3.87
N GLU A 608 -8.40 17.95 -4.11
CA GLU A 608 -7.89 18.52 -5.37
C GLU A 608 -8.37 17.73 -6.59
N LEU A 609 -8.35 16.40 -6.54
CA LEU A 609 -8.88 15.54 -7.62
C LEU A 609 -10.38 15.71 -7.87
N GLN A 610 -11.17 16.08 -6.86
CA GLN A 610 -12.62 16.21 -6.99
C GLN A 610 -13.01 17.57 -7.57
N GLU A 611 -12.28 18.62 -7.20
CA GLU A 611 -12.51 20.02 -7.60
C GLU A 611 -11.87 20.36 -8.95
N GLN A 612 -10.73 19.75 -9.28
CA GLN A 612 -10.07 19.96 -10.57
C GLN A 612 -10.98 19.43 -11.71
N PRO A 613 -11.17 20.20 -12.80
CA PRO A 613 -11.85 19.67 -13.98
C PRO A 613 -11.04 18.54 -14.61
N ALA A 614 -11.71 17.42 -14.92
CA ALA A 614 -11.11 16.30 -15.62
C ALA A 614 -10.55 16.73 -16.99
N PRO A 615 -9.41 16.15 -17.45
CA PRO A 615 -8.81 16.49 -18.72
C PRO A 615 -9.78 16.41 -19.92
N PRO A 616 -9.63 17.26 -20.94
CA PRO A 616 -10.64 17.44 -21.97
C PRO A 616 -10.76 16.30 -22.99
N ALA A 617 -9.66 15.61 -23.26
CA ALA A 617 -9.62 14.43 -24.10
C ALA A 617 -9.44 13.24 -23.18
N LEU A 618 -10.47 12.40 -23.00
CA LEU A 618 -10.32 11.10 -22.35
C LEU A 618 -10.66 9.98 -23.35
N GLY A 619 -9.86 8.91 -23.32
CA GLY A 619 -9.95 7.79 -24.27
C GLY A 619 -11.18 6.90 -24.09
N ARG A 620 -11.55 6.18 -25.16
CA ARG A 620 -12.53 5.08 -25.13
C ARG A 620 -11.89 3.88 -24.42
N LEU A 621 -12.58 3.28 -23.45
CA LEU A 621 -12.12 2.08 -22.75
C LEU A 621 -12.27 0.81 -23.61
N GLY A 622 -11.46 -0.21 -23.32
CA GLY A 622 -11.35 -1.45 -24.09
C GLY A 622 -10.15 -1.43 -25.05
N GLY A 623 -9.73 -2.61 -25.55
CA GLY A 623 -8.59 -2.69 -26.47
C GLY A 623 -7.69 -3.91 -26.31
N ALA A 624 -7.96 -4.76 -25.31
CA ALA A 624 -7.26 -6.02 -25.08
C ALA A 624 -7.48 -7.07 -26.18
N SER A 625 -8.50 -6.85 -27.04
CA SER A 625 -8.79 -7.67 -28.23
C SER A 625 -9.14 -9.12 -27.91
N TRP A 626 -9.86 -9.34 -26.81
CA TRP A 626 -10.34 -10.68 -26.46
C TRP A 626 -11.42 -11.19 -27.44
N SER A 627 -11.51 -12.52 -27.58
CA SER A 627 -12.75 -13.14 -28.06
C SER A 627 -13.74 -13.28 -26.89
N PRO A 628 -15.07 -13.28 -27.15
CA PRO A 628 -16.07 -13.46 -26.09
C PRO A 628 -15.82 -14.72 -25.24
N ALA A 629 -15.48 -15.84 -25.88
CA ALA A 629 -15.24 -17.11 -25.20
C ALA A 629 -13.99 -17.09 -24.31
N ALA A 630 -12.86 -16.55 -24.80
CA ALA A 630 -11.62 -16.50 -24.03
C ALA A 630 -11.76 -15.57 -22.81
N TYR A 631 -12.45 -14.44 -22.97
CA TYR A 631 -12.70 -13.50 -21.88
C TYR A 631 -13.63 -14.10 -20.81
N ALA A 632 -14.67 -14.82 -21.24
CA ALA A 632 -15.59 -15.53 -20.33
C ALA A 632 -14.83 -16.52 -19.43
N VAL A 633 -13.94 -17.31 -20.02
CA VAL A 633 -13.08 -18.27 -19.30
C VAL A 633 -12.15 -17.55 -18.32
N ALA A 634 -11.49 -16.48 -18.77
CA ALA A 634 -10.60 -15.70 -17.92
C ALA A 634 -11.32 -15.15 -16.68
N LEU A 635 -12.51 -14.55 -16.85
CA LEU A 635 -13.31 -13.99 -15.76
C LEU A 635 -13.89 -15.05 -14.82
N ALA A 636 -14.30 -16.20 -15.36
CA ALA A 636 -14.84 -17.32 -14.57
C ALA A 636 -13.76 -17.93 -13.65
N ASN A 637 -12.53 -18.02 -14.15
CA ASN A 637 -11.37 -18.55 -13.41
C ASN A 637 -10.64 -17.49 -12.60
N ARG A 638 -11.07 -16.22 -12.65
CA ARG A 638 -10.34 -15.15 -11.98
C ARG A 638 -10.29 -15.33 -10.47
N HIS A 639 -9.07 -15.46 -9.96
CA HIS A 639 -8.71 -15.52 -8.55
C HIS A 639 -7.30 -14.95 -8.36
N GLY A 640 -6.90 -14.68 -7.11
CA GLY A 640 -5.55 -14.20 -6.79
C GLY A 640 -4.66 -15.30 -6.26
N GLY A 641 -3.85 -15.87 -7.15
CA GLY A 641 -2.81 -16.84 -6.80
C GLY A 641 -1.78 -16.25 -5.84
N ARG A 642 -1.32 -17.08 -4.91
CA ARG A 642 -0.22 -16.73 -3.99
C ARG A 642 0.81 -17.85 -3.84
N VAL A 643 0.63 -18.92 -4.61
CA VAL A 643 1.48 -20.10 -4.57
C VAL A 643 1.80 -20.44 -6.01
N TYR A 644 3.09 -20.56 -6.31
CA TYR A 644 3.58 -20.76 -7.67
C TYR A 644 4.32 -22.08 -7.78
N GLY A 645 4.10 -22.81 -8.86
CA GLY A 645 4.83 -24.02 -9.17
C GLY A 645 6.30 -23.72 -9.54
N PRO A 646 7.19 -24.72 -9.42
CA PRO A 646 8.62 -24.56 -9.72
C PRO A 646 8.91 -24.50 -11.23
N GLY A 647 7.92 -24.72 -12.10
CA GLY A 647 8.12 -24.73 -13.55
C GLY A 647 8.45 -23.37 -14.15
N GLU A 648 8.90 -23.40 -15.41
CA GLU A 648 9.24 -22.22 -16.22
C GLU A 648 8.04 -21.65 -16.98
N ILE A 649 8.15 -20.39 -17.42
CA ILE A 649 7.24 -19.74 -18.38
C ILE A 649 8.03 -19.41 -19.65
N ASP A 650 7.39 -19.54 -20.81
CA ASP A 650 7.99 -19.15 -22.09
C ASP A 650 8.13 -17.61 -22.18
N GLY A 651 9.31 -17.13 -22.56
CA GLY A 651 9.59 -15.70 -22.75
C GLY A 651 8.72 -15.06 -23.82
N GLU A 652 8.36 -15.78 -24.90
CA GLU A 652 7.45 -15.24 -25.92
C GLU A 652 6.00 -15.15 -25.42
N GLU A 653 5.56 -16.11 -24.61
CA GLU A 653 4.25 -16.03 -23.93
C GLU A 653 4.18 -14.79 -23.03
N LEU A 654 5.23 -14.54 -22.23
CA LEU A 654 5.32 -13.35 -21.39
C LEU A 654 5.37 -12.05 -22.21
N ALA A 655 6.12 -12.04 -23.32
CA ALA A 655 6.16 -10.90 -24.24
C ALA A 655 4.77 -10.59 -24.81
N ASP A 656 4.01 -11.60 -25.23
CA ASP A 656 2.65 -11.43 -25.75
C ASP A 656 1.69 -10.86 -24.70
N LEU A 657 1.77 -11.35 -23.46
CA LEU A 657 1.01 -10.79 -22.35
C LEU A 657 1.36 -9.31 -22.12
N LEU A 658 2.64 -8.94 -22.18
CA LEU A 658 3.07 -7.55 -22.03
C LEU A 658 2.67 -6.65 -23.21
N ARG A 659 2.68 -7.17 -24.46
CA ARG A 659 2.15 -6.44 -25.64
C ARG A 659 0.65 -6.18 -25.48
N ARG A 660 -0.09 -7.14 -24.92
CA ARG A 660 -1.51 -6.96 -24.60
C ARG A 660 -1.71 -5.95 -23.48
N ALA A 661 -0.89 -6.01 -22.42
CA ALA A 661 -0.87 -5.05 -21.33
C ALA A 661 -0.64 -3.61 -21.84
N ASP A 662 0.32 -3.43 -22.75
CA ASP A 662 0.60 -2.14 -23.38
C ASP A 662 -0.56 -1.64 -24.22
N ARG A 663 -1.23 -2.52 -24.96
CA ARG A 663 -2.46 -2.18 -25.68
C ARG A 663 -3.58 -1.78 -24.72
N ALA A 664 -3.84 -2.55 -23.67
CA ALA A 664 -4.86 -2.24 -22.66
C ALA A 664 -4.57 -0.92 -21.93
N GLY A 665 -3.29 -0.65 -21.65
CA GLY A 665 -2.81 0.59 -21.03
C GLY A 665 -2.66 1.78 -21.98
N SER A 666 -2.78 1.61 -23.31
CA SER A 666 -2.53 2.68 -24.30
C SER A 666 -3.72 2.98 -25.22
N LEU A 667 -4.40 1.96 -25.76
CA LEU A 667 -5.57 2.13 -26.65
C LEU A 667 -6.79 2.68 -25.90
N GLY A 668 -6.87 2.37 -24.60
CA GLY A 668 -7.93 2.86 -23.71
C GLY A 668 -7.80 4.32 -23.28
N TRP A 669 -6.60 4.89 -23.47
CA TRP A 669 -6.02 5.97 -22.65
C TRP A 669 -5.12 6.90 -23.47
N SER A 670 -5.60 7.29 -24.65
CA SER A 670 -4.86 8.08 -25.64
C SER A 670 -4.72 9.57 -25.27
N GLU A 671 -4.75 9.93 -23.98
CA GLU A 671 -4.58 11.32 -23.55
C GLU A 671 -3.18 11.84 -23.85
N PRO A 672 -3.04 12.98 -24.55
CA PRO A 672 -1.78 13.70 -24.59
C PRO A 672 -1.28 13.97 -23.17
N GLY A 673 0.02 13.79 -22.94
CA GLY A 673 0.69 14.20 -21.69
C GLY A 673 0.92 13.11 -20.63
N THR A 674 0.36 11.91 -20.74
CA THR A 674 0.65 10.83 -19.77
C THR A 674 1.79 9.89 -20.19
N GLY A 675 2.25 10.00 -21.44
CA GLY A 675 3.31 9.15 -22.00
C GLY A 675 2.92 7.66 -22.13
N ARG A 676 3.85 6.84 -22.63
CA ARG A 676 3.70 5.37 -22.66
C ARG A 676 4.11 4.76 -21.32
N LEU A 677 3.45 3.67 -20.92
CA LEU A 677 3.86 2.89 -19.76
C LEU A 677 5.20 2.18 -20.03
N GLY A 678 6.01 2.01 -18.99
CA GLY A 678 7.20 1.17 -19.00
C GLY A 678 6.94 -0.17 -18.30
N TYR A 679 7.73 -1.18 -18.66
CA TYR A 679 7.66 -2.53 -18.09
C TYR A 679 9.05 -2.98 -17.66
N LEU A 680 9.21 -3.25 -16.37
CA LEU A 680 10.41 -3.85 -15.79
C LEU A 680 10.05 -5.24 -15.27
N VAL A 681 10.78 -6.27 -15.69
CA VAL A 681 10.50 -7.66 -15.35
C VAL A 681 11.69 -8.25 -14.62
N LEU A 682 11.46 -8.75 -13.41
CA LEU A 682 12.35 -9.66 -12.72
C LEU A 682 12.05 -11.07 -13.21
N ALA A 683 12.88 -11.58 -14.11
CA ALA A 683 12.81 -12.94 -14.64
C ALA A 683 13.65 -13.88 -13.77
N GLN A 684 13.03 -14.95 -13.25
CA GLN A 684 13.72 -15.98 -12.48
C GLN A 684 13.80 -17.29 -13.24
N ARG A 685 12.67 -17.69 -13.85
CA ARG A 685 12.48 -18.96 -14.54
C ARG A 685 11.70 -18.74 -15.83
N VAL A 686 12.26 -17.92 -16.72
CA VAL A 686 11.65 -17.57 -18.01
C VAL A 686 12.54 -18.08 -19.13
N THR A 687 12.03 -19.02 -19.93
CA THR A 687 12.76 -19.59 -21.06
C THR A 687 13.13 -18.48 -22.05
N GLY A 688 14.40 -18.42 -22.45
CA GLY A 688 14.90 -17.40 -23.38
C GLY A 688 15.38 -16.09 -22.74
N LEU A 689 15.24 -15.92 -21.41
CA LEU A 689 15.79 -14.79 -20.66
C LEU A 689 16.78 -15.27 -19.59
N ALA A 690 17.89 -14.56 -19.42
CA ALA A 690 18.80 -14.77 -18.30
C ALA A 690 18.12 -14.37 -16.98
N PRO A 691 18.37 -15.07 -15.85
CA PRO A 691 17.85 -14.65 -14.55
C PRO A 691 18.31 -13.25 -14.17
N GLY A 692 17.37 -12.33 -13.96
CA GLY A 692 17.68 -10.92 -13.71
C GLY A 692 16.55 -9.97 -14.05
N PHE A 693 16.88 -8.68 -14.09
CA PHE A 693 15.99 -7.59 -14.45
C PHE A 693 16.09 -7.31 -15.95
N HIS A 694 14.94 -7.25 -16.60
CA HIS A 694 14.79 -6.94 -18.03
C HIS A 694 13.79 -5.81 -18.21
N ARG A 695 14.10 -4.86 -19.10
CA ARG A 695 13.12 -3.91 -19.63
C ARG A 695 12.41 -4.56 -20.80
N PHE A 696 11.11 -4.34 -20.91
CA PHE A 696 10.34 -4.78 -22.05
C PHE A 696 9.84 -3.58 -22.86
N ASP A 697 10.25 -3.51 -24.13
CA ASP A 697 9.65 -2.61 -25.12
C ASP A 697 8.75 -3.43 -26.05
N PRO A 698 7.45 -3.09 -26.19
CA PRO A 698 6.55 -3.90 -27.01
C PRO A 698 6.89 -3.96 -28.51
N ALA A 699 7.75 -3.07 -29.02
CA ALA A 699 8.27 -3.14 -30.39
C ALA A 699 9.60 -3.93 -30.48
N GLY A 700 10.51 -3.73 -29.52
CA GLY A 700 11.85 -4.32 -29.52
C GLY A 700 12.05 -5.60 -28.70
N GLY A 701 11.10 -5.99 -27.84
CA GLY A 701 11.20 -7.14 -26.95
C GLY A 701 11.92 -6.83 -25.64
N PHE A 702 12.57 -7.84 -25.06
CA PHE A 702 13.29 -7.73 -23.79
C PHE A 702 14.73 -7.23 -23.98
N SER A 703 15.19 -6.40 -23.06
CA SER A 703 16.58 -6.00 -22.91
C SER A 703 17.03 -6.11 -21.45
N GLU A 704 18.19 -6.72 -21.24
CA GLU A 704 18.73 -6.91 -19.89
C GLU A 704 19.14 -5.57 -19.27
N VAL A 705 18.83 -5.41 -17.98
CA VAL A 705 19.11 -4.21 -17.18
C VAL A 705 20.14 -4.52 -16.10
N ALA A 706 19.98 -5.65 -15.41
CA ALA A 706 20.86 -6.08 -14.35
C ALA A 706 20.68 -7.58 -14.07
N GLU A 707 21.77 -8.29 -13.78
CA GLU A 707 21.71 -9.67 -13.33
C GLU A 707 21.00 -9.82 -11.97
N LEU A 708 20.48 -11.02 -11.70
CA LEU A 708 19.97 -11.37 -10.38
C LEU A 708 21.14 -11.48 -9.39
N PRO A 709 21.16 -10.74 -8.27
CA PRO A 709 22.26 -10.83 -7.32
C PRO A 709 22.35 -12.24 -6.72
N THR A 710 23.55 -12.84 -6.72
CA THR A 710 23.78 -14.17 -6.14
C THR A 710 23.51 -14.23 -4.63
N ASP A 711 23.68 -13.08 -3.96
CA ASP A 711 23.68 -12.99 -2.50
C ASP A 711 22.40 -12.35 -1.94
N HIS A 712 21.45 -11.96 -2.80
CA HIS A 712 20.16 -11.38 -2.39
C HIS A 712 18.99 -12.17 -2.95
N PRO A 713 18.36 -13.02 -2.12
CA PRO A 713 17.20 -13.79 -2.55
C PRO A 713 15.99 -12.87 -2.81
N VAL A 714 15.11 -13.30 -3.73
CA VAL A 714 13.97 -12.49 -4.21
C VAL A 714 12.96 -12.18 -3.11
N ASP A 715 12.87 -13.00 -2.06
CA ASP A 715 12.04 -12.76 -0.88
C ASP A 715 12.43 -11.48 -0.10
N GLN A 716 13.68 -11.04 -0.23
CA GLN A 716 14.16 -9.75 0.29
C GLN A 716 13.82 -8.58 -0.62
N MET A 717 13.45 -8.84 -1.88
CA MET A 717 13.12 -7.82 -2.87
C MET A 717 11.61 -7.53 -2.95
N VAL A 718 10.77 -8.47 -2.51
CA VAL A 718 9.31 -8.33 -2.47
C VAL A 718 8.82 -7.89 -1.09
N LEU A 719 7.68 -7.19 -1.06
CA LEU A 719 7.00 -6.88 0.21
C LEU A 719 6.47 -8.15 0.89
N GLN A 720 5.85 -9.02 0.10
CA GLN A 720 5.21 -10.26 0.55
C GLN A 720 5.98 -11.46 -0.02
N ALA A 721 6.54 -12.30 0.88
CA ALA A 721 7.42 -13.40 0.50
C ALA A 721 6.75 -14.48 -0.37
N GLU A 722 5.43 -14.64 -0.27
CA GLU A 722 4.64 -15.58 -1.08
C GLU A 722 4.75 -15.37 -2.60
N PHE A 723 5.12 -14.16 -3.04
CA PHE A 723 5.33 -13.86 -4.46
C PHE A 723 6.78 -14.10 -4.92
N ALA A 724 7.72 -14.35 -4.01
CA ALA A 724 9.12 -14.54 -4.34
C ALA A 724 9.34 -15.77 -5.24
N ASP A 725 8.48 -16.78 -5.12
CA ASP A 725 8.55 -18.01 -5.91
C ASP A 725 7.95 -17.87 -7.31
N ALA A 726 7.41 -16.72 -7.71
CA ALA A 726 6.89 -16.53 -9.05
C ALA A 726 7.98 -16.70 -10.12
N ALA A 727 7.66 -17.29 -11.28
CA ALA A 727 8.62 -17.45 -12.38
C ALA A 727 9.08 -16.09 -12.94
N ALA A 728 8.18 -15.10 -12.95
CA ALA A 728 8.50 -13.70 -13.21
C ALA A 728 7.66 -12.74 -12.37
N ILE A 729 8.23 -11.58 -12.04
CA ILE A 729 7.55 -10.46 -11.39
C ILE A 729 7.69 -9.23 -12.29
N GLY A 730 6.56 -8.69 -12.77
CA GLY A 730 6.55 -7.52 -13.65
C GLY A 730 6.03 -6.27 -12.95
N VAL A 731 6.74 -5.16 -13.12
CA VAL A 731 6.40 -3.84 -12.59
C VAL A 731 6.01 -2.93 -13.74
N VAL A 732 4.78 -2.44 -13.71
CA VAL A 732 4.31 -1.42 -14.65
C VAL A 732 4.68 -0.05 -14.10
N VAL A 733 5.30 0.78 -14.93
CA VAL A 733 5.95 2.03 -14.54
C VAL A 733 5.34 3.19 -15.33
N GLY A 734 5.11 4.33 -14.67
CA GLY A 734 4.65 5.57 -15.29
C GLY A 734 5.60 6.74 -15.05
N ARG A 735 5.52 7.78 -15.89
CA ARG A 735 6.26 9.03 -15.69
C ARG A 735 5.40 10.06 -14.96
N THR A 736 5.26 9.89 -13.65
CA THR A 736 4.35 10.73 -12.82
C THR A 736 4.65 12.22 -12.90
N PRO A 737 5.90 12.71 -12.79
CA PRO A 737 6.16 14.16 -12.87
C PRO A 737 5.67 14.79 -14.18
N HIS A 738 5.86 14.09 -15.31
CA HIS A 738 5.38 14.55 -16.61
C HIS A 738 3.85 14.53 -16.69
N ALA A 739 3.20 13.42 -16.31
CA ALA A 739 1.75 13.34 -16.34
C ALA A 739 1.08 14.38 -15.44
N VAL A 740 1.68 14.64 -14.27
CA VAL A 740 1.20 15.65 -13.32
C VAL A 740 1.43 17.06 -13.85
N HIS A 741 2.53 17.33 -14.55
CA HIS A 741 2.71 18.62 -15.23
C HIS A 741 1.61 18.90 -16.25
N GLU A 742 1.33 17.92 -17.10
CA GLU A 742 0.42 18.10 -18.24
C GLU A 742 -1.05 18.13 -17.79
N LEU A 743 -1.41 17.33 -16.78
CA LEU A 743 -2.81 17.07 -16.41
C LEU A 743 -3.13 17.33 -14.93
N GLY A 744 -2.21 17.88 -14.14
CA GLY A 744 -2.37 18.07 -12.69
C GLY A 744 -2.56 16.74 -11.94
N ALA A 745 -3.32 16.77 -10.84
CA ALA A 745 -3.57 15.58 -10.02
C ALA A 745 -4.21 14.44 -10.82
N HIS A 746 -5.05 14.76 -11.81
CA HIS A 746 -5.65 13.75 -12.69
C HIS A 746 -4.62 12.98 -13.53
N GLY A 747 -3.44 13.52 -13.81
CA GLY A 747 -2.36 12.80 -14.49
C GLY A 747 -1.89 11.58 -13.70
N TYR A 748 -1.70 11.73 -12.39
CA TYR A 748 -1.35 10.62 -11.50
C TYR A 748 -2.50 9.61 -11.37
N ARG A 749 -3.75 10.07 -11.19
CA ARG A 749 -4.96 9.23 -11.21
C ARG A 749 -5.01 8.35 -12.45
N ILE A 750 -4.82 8.95 -13.63
CA ILE A 750 -4.86 8.27 -14.93
C ILE A 750 -3.73 7.22 -15.01
N LEU A 751 -2.51 7.55 -14.59
CA LEU A 751 -1.41 6.59 -14.57
C LEU A 751 -1.72 5.37 -13.69
N LEU A 752 -2.24 5.56 -12.47
CA LEU A 752 -2.63 4.44 -11.59
C LEU A 752 -3.68 3.55 -12.25
N ALA A 753 -4.69 4.14 -12.88
CA ALA A 753 -5.74 3.39 -13.56
C ALA A 753 -5.22 2.63 -14.79
N ARG A 754 -4.35 3.26 -15.60
CA ARG A 754 -3.67 2.65 -16.77
C ARG A 754 -2.77 1.49 -16.37
N GLY A 755 -1.92 1.70 -15.36
CA GLY A 755 -1.04 0.65 -14.84
C GLY A 755 -1.83 -0.55 -14.33
N SER A 756 -2.99 -0.28 -13.72
CA SER A 756 -3.87 -1.33 -13.21
C SER A 756 -4.64 -2.07 -14.29
N ALA A 757 -5.06 -1.38 -15.37
CA ALA A 757 -5.59 -2.02 -16.56
C ALA A 757 -4.55 -2.96 -17.20
N ALA A 758 -3.30 -2.52 -17.33
CA ALA A 758 -2.20 -3.32 -17.87
C ALA A 758 -1.93 -4.57 -17.01
N VAL A 759 -1.83 -4.43 -15.69
CA VAL A 759 -1.66 -5.57 -14.76
C VAL A 759 -2.84 -6.54 -14.85
N ASN A 760 -4.08 -6.03 -14.87
CA ASN A 760 -5.27 -6.87 -14.97
C ASN A 760 -5.33 -7.63 -16.30
N GLU A 761 -4.86 -7.04 -17.40
CA GLU A 761 -4.77 -7.71 -18.70
C GLU A 761 -3.75 -8.86 -18.69
N VAL A 762 -2.56 -8.64 -18.09
CA VAL A 762 -1.59 -9.74 -17.89
C VAL A 762 -2.19 -10.84 -17.05
N TRP A 763 -2.86 -10.49 -15.95
CA TRP A 763 -3.45 -11.45 -15.02
C TRP A 763 -4.53 -12.30 -15.68
N LEU A 764 -5.50 -11.67 -16.36
CA LEU A 764 -6.55 -12.40 -17.08
C LEU A 764 -5.95 -13.24 -18.23
N GLY A 765 -4.97 -12.70 -18.95
CA GLY A 765 -4.24 -13.40 -20.01
C GLY A 765 -3.53 -14.65 -19.51
N ALA A 766 -2.82 -14.55 -18.39
CA ALA A 766 -2.12 -15.65 -17.74
C ALA A 766 -3.08 -16.76 -17.31
N LEU A 767 -4.18 -16.41 -16.64
CA LEU A 767 -5.20 -17.40 -16.24
C LEU A 767 -5.84 -18.09 -17.44
N ALA A 768 -6.08 -17.37 -18.54
CA ALA A 768 -6.60 -17.94 -19.78
C ALA A 768 -5.60 -18.89 -20.45
N ALA A 769 -4.29 -18.67 -20.26
CA ALA A 769 -3.20 -19.54 -20.71
C ALA A 769 -2.92 -20.71 -19.75
N GLY A 770 -3.68 -20.86 -18.65
CA GLY A 770 -3.44 -21.89 -17.65
C GLY A 770 -2.20 -21.65 -16.80
N ARG A 771 -1.85 -20.39 -16.55
CA ARG A 771 -0.81 -19.95 -15.62
C ARG A 771 -1.43 -19.43 -14.33
N GLU A 772 -0.63 -19.40 -13.28
CA GLU A 772 -0.99 -18.77 -12.02
C GLU A 772 -0.53 -17.32 -12.03
N ALA A 773 -1.39 -16.39 -11.59
CA ALA A 773 -1.05 -14.97 -11.62
C ALA A 773 -1.80 -14.16 -10.56
N CYS A 774 -1.22 -13.02 -10.18
CA CYS A 774 -1.81 -12.11 -9.21
C CYS A 774 -1.20 -10.71 -9.28
N GLY A 775 -2.04 -9.68 -9.16
CA GLY A 775 -1.60 -8.31 -8.88
C GLY A 775 -1.34 -8.12 -7.38
N PHE A 776 -0.22 -7.52 -7.01
CA PHE A 776 0.16 -7.29 -5.60
C PHE A 776 0.95 -6.00 -5.42
N ALA A 777 1.26 -5.65 -4.15
CA ALA A 777 1.92 -4.38 -3.81
C ALA A 777 3.31 -4.20 -4.44
N GLY A 778 3.98 -5.32 -4.76
CA GLY A 778 5.15 -5.35 -5.64
C GLY A 778 6.51 -5.48 -4.95
N LEU A 779 7.53 -5.09 -5.71
CA LEU A 779 8.91 -4.99 -5.27
C LEU A 779 9.11 -3.75 -4.40
N ILE A 780 9.97 -3.86 -3.39
CA ILE A 780 10.35 -2.71 -2.56
C ILE A 780 11.14 -1.68 -3.39
N PRO A 781 11.04 -0.37 -3.09
CA PRO A 781 11.71 0.66 -3.88
C PRO A 781 13.22 0.47 -4.03
N HIS A 782 13.92 0.00 -2.99
CA HIS A 782 15.36 -0.24 -3.06
C HIS A 782 15.74 -1.30 -4.12
N ALA A 783 14.95 -2.36 -4.24
CA ALA A 783 15.15 -3.38 -5.27
C ALA A 783 14.99 -2.82 -6.69
N LEU A 784 14.19 -1.76 -6.84
CA LEU A 784 13.93 -1.07 -8.09
C LEU A 784 14.99 0.00 -8.40
N THR A 785 15.64 0.63 -7.42
CA THR A 785 16.65 1.68 -7.65
C THR A 785 18.07 1.15 -7.74
N ALA A 786 18.37 0.02 -7.10
CA ALA A 786 19.69 -0.59 -7.12
C ALA A 786 20.20 -0.78 -8.56
N HIS A 787 21.49 -0.52 -8.78
CA HIS A 787 22.14 -0.61 -10.10
C HIS A 787 21.47 0.22 -11.22
N GLY A 788 20.74 1.29 -10.88
CA GLY A 788 20.11 2.17 -11.87
C GLY A 788 18.94 1.52 -12.62
N ARG A 789 18.36 0.44 -12.08
CA ARG A 789 17.24 -0.28 -12.69
C ARG A 789 16.04 0.65 -12.96
N LEU A 790 15.73 1.53 -12.02
CA LEU A 790 14.68 2.54 -12.10
C LEU A 790 15.18 3.86 -11.52
N ASP A 791 14.94 4.95 -12.25
CA ASP A 791 15.12 6.29 -11.72
C ASP A 791 13.79 6.76 -11.11
N LEU A 792 13.63 6.62 -9.79
CA LEU A 792 12.43 7.06 -9.06
C LEU A 792 12.14 8.55 -9.18
N ARG A 793 13.07 9.31 -9.78
CA ARG A 793 12.89 10.72 -10.07
C ARG A 793 12.03 11.00 -11.29
N GLU A 794 12.03 10.07 -12.23
CA GLU A 794 11.35 10.17 -13.51
C GLU A 794 10.25 9.11 -13.65
N GLN A 795 10.43 7.98 -12.97
CA GLN A 795 9.70 6.75 -13.18
C GLN A 795 9.14 6.24 -11.85
N VAL A 796 7.82 6.19 -11.74
CA VAL A 796 7.11 5.69 -10.56
C VAL A 796 6.58 4.29 -10.85
N PRO A 797 6.88 3.28 -9.99
CA PRO A 797 6.24 1.97 -10.10
C PRO A 797 4.77 2.15 -9.77
N LEU A 798 3.86 1.81 -10.69
CA LEU A 798 2.43 2.02 -10.56
C LEU A 798 1.75 0.83 -9.87
N PHE A 799 1.96 -0.37 -10.42
CA PHE A 799 1.42 -1.62 -9.91
C PHE A 799 2.29 -2.80 -10.39
N THR A 800 2.20 -3.95 -9.71
CA THR A 800 3.03 -5.12 -9.97
C THR A 800 2.18 -6.37 -10.13
N PHE A 801 2.62 -7.26 -11.00
CA PHE A 801 2.08 -8.61 -11.14
C PHE A 801 3.16 -9.66 -10.89
N ALA A 802 2.74 -10.81 -10.39
CA ALA A 802 3.53 -12.02 -10.31
C ALA A 802 2.86 -13.09 -11.19
N ILE A 803 3.67 -13.85 -11.94
CA ILE A 803 3.21 -14.91 -12.84
C ILE A 803 4.09 -16.15 -12.68
N GLY A 804 3.47 -17.33 -12.65
CA GLY A 804 4.13 -18.61 -12.49
C GLY A 804 3.34 -19.77 -13.07
N THR A 805 3.88 -20.97 -12.91
CA THR A 805 3.13 -22.20 -13.20
C THR A 805 2.15 -22.48 -12.07
N VAL A 806 1.07 -23.22 -12.37
CA VAL A 806 0.11 -23.67 -11.35
C VAL A 806 0.82 -24.64 -10.40
N PRO A 807 0.64 -24.52 -9.07
CA PRO A 807 1.23 -25.47 -8.13
C PRO A 807 0.72 -26.90 -8.38
N TYR A 808 1.56 -27.90 -8.11
CA TYR A 808 1.12 -29.29 -8.16
C TYR A 808 -0.02 -29.53 -7.17
N SER A 809 -1.02 -30.31 -7.57
CA SER A 809 -2.32 -30.51 -6.91
C SER A 809 -2.30 -31.16 -5.50
N GLY A 810 -1.15 -31.17 -4.82
CA GLY A 810 -0.97 -31.66 -3.45
C GLY A 810 -0.87 -30.57 -2.37
N PHE A 811 -0.92 -29.28 -2.73
CA PHE A 811 -0.84 -28.14 -1.80
C PHE A 811 -2.10 -27.26 -1.91
N HIS A 812 -3.21 -27.71 -1.34
CA HIS A 812 -4.40 -26.88 -1.10
C HIS A 812 -4.89 -27.05 0.33
#